data_AF-A0A350UQJ9-F1
#
_entry.id   AF-A0A350UQJ9-F1
#
_cell.length_a   1.000
_cell.length_b   1.000
_cell.length_c   1.000
_cell.angle_alpha   90.00
_cell.angle_beta   90.00
_cell.angle_gamma   90.00
#
_symmetry.space_group_name_H-M   'P 1'
#
loop_
_entity.id
_entity.type
_entity.pdbx_description
1 polymer ?
#
loop_
_entity_poly.entity_id
_entity_poly.type
_entity_poly.pdbx_seq_one_letter_code
_entity_poly.pdbx_strand_id
1 'polypeptide(L)'
;MIKYPARAVLSFLLVCAAASAQEEFVPIEGGHLPGRPGVRVESFEMADTPLTNAQYAEFLRATGYRPPEHFVKGTPPRGFENHPVIFVNRYDVYAYLQWRSKKENRIYRLPLSAEHEYAAKAGRDGLKYVWGDADPAGKANFADSDRDYTAWHKFLKPVKSYEPNPWGLYDMSGNVWQMVGNEYELAGRQWIFRLTHPMEKDGGVAGGSWARSAAYLPVQTRGGVSQGIRHPDLGFRLVREPLGSTHFHRQPRRLVALPAASGVFLSWQMLPGDAAGYHVYRSPRLDAAGVRITSAPVTSSTSYLDTSAPAGVRQHYRIRPVASDGRESAPSEWASVTPGAAPTNVAAVFDPSPTQGDCTPMFGDLDGDGKLDILFRCNNGIRENTRDPGLPVELEAFTSYGKQLWRKPLIDYDNCYGNANNSPVLIYDFNGDGKAEVAARMLVNGSVDLAILDGMTGKILRRTPWPEMATDHSGTSTRVHMAVAYLDGKRPSLVTQTGLYENERFHAWDPANLEQIWEFNSYGATSGSGSHHVDIADVDGDGRDEVFNGTTLLNPDGTIKWAIHRAHPDIVAIKHILPGTKGRQVFYVVETSTHAGAYLVDAATGKIIWKLNREDDPRWTHAHIGWAADISAAHPGMEMLTNRDGHLAKETVLFGSDGKILMEGFPARYRPVNWTGSDARDLVSPDARELARFDGAKLTPASAPAPSAAACNVIMVGDLLGDYRDEIVCSRPGEGGRRQIVILTNATPSRKEITRTASREYRLWLARNLGAGYGSYFEWQPE
;
A
#
# COMPACT_ATOMS: atom_id res chain seq x y z
N MET A 1 36.73 6.81 -67.75
CA MET A 1 36.48 8.25 -67.98
C MET A 1 35.11 8.53 -67.36
N ILE A 2 34.96 9.29 -66.27
CA ILE A 2 35.10 10.75 -66.14
C ILE A 2 35.29 11.10 -64.64
N LYS A 3 36.14 12.10 -64.35
CA LYS A 3 36.39 12.74 -63.04
C LYS A 3 35.37 13.87 -62.79
N TYR A 4 35.07 14.22 -61.53
CA TYR A 4 35.13 15.60 -60.99
C TYR A 4 35.05 15.61 -59.44
N PRO A 5 35.75 16.52 -58.72
CA PRO A 5 35.83 16.56 -57.25
C PRO A 5 34.90 17.62 -56.63
N ALA A 6 34.49 17.42 -55.36
CA ALA A 6 33.69 18.36 -54.60
C ALA A 6 34.58 19.29 -53.73
N ARG A 7 34.28 20.59 -53.79
CA ARG A 7 34.92 21.69 -53.04
C ARG A 7 34.58 21.64 -51.55
N ALA A 8 35.59 21.90 -50.73
CA ALA A 8 35.43 22.23 -49.31
C ALA A 8 34.96 23.69 -49.17
N VAL A 9 33.95 23.92 -48.32
CA VAL A 9 33.57 25.24 -47.81
C VAL A 9 33.85 25.24 -46.30
N LEU A 10 34.78 26.10 -45.89
CA LEU A 10 35.19 26.32 -44.52
C LEU A 10 34.29 27.41 -43.92
N SER A 11 33.37 27.04 -43.03
CA SER A 11 32.58 27.99 -42.25
C SER A 11 33.13 28.05 -40.83
N PHE A 12 33.86 29.13 -40.53
CA PHE A 12 34.26 29.49 -39.17
C PHE A 12 33.01 29.92 -38.38
N LEU A 13 32.50 29.04 -37.52
CA LEU A 13 31.57 29.39 -36.44
C LEU A 13 32.37 29.40 -35.14
N LEU A 14 32.71 30.61 -34.69
CA LEU A 14 33.30 30.86 -33.39
C LEU A 14 32.24 30.57 -32.32
N VAL A 15 32.13 29.32 -31.88
CA VAL A 15 31.35 28.96 -30.69
C VAL A 15 32.22 29.27 -29.48
N CYS A 16 31.98 30.41 -28.83
CA CYS A 16 32.43 30.60 -27.45
C CYS A 16 31.72 29.56 -26.56
N ALA A 17 32.36 28.42 -26.38
CA ALA A 17 32.01 27.49 -25.33
C ALA A 17 32.40 28.13 -23.99
N ALA A 18 31.44 28.79 -23.34
CA ALA A 18 31.51 28.96 -21.90
C ALA A 18 31.49 27.54 -21.31
N ALA A 19 32.63 27.08 -20.81
CA ALA A 19 32.72 25.83 -20.07
C ALA A 19 31.71 25.91 -18.91
N SER A 20 30.61 25.17 -19.00
CA SER A 20 29.74 24.99 -17.84
C SER A 20 30.60 24.27 -16.79
N ALA A 21 30.76 24.86 -15.61
CA ALA A 21 31.37 24.17 -14.48
C ALA A 21 30.63 22.85 -14.31
N GLN A 22 31.32 21.74 -14.57
CA GLN A 22 30.75 20.41 -14.44
C GLN A 22 30.44 20.20 -12.96
N GLU A 23 29.22 19.75 -12.66
CA GLU A 23 28.82 19.43 -11.29
C GLU A 23 29.71 18.29 -10.77
N GLU A 24 30.49 18.54 -9.72
CA GLU A 24 31.32 17.52 -9.08
C GLU A 24 30.57 16.90 -7.91
N PHE A 25 30.61 15.57 -7.81
CA PHE A 25 30.01 14.83 -6.71
C PHE A 25 31.11 14.27 -5.82
N VAL A 26 31.09 14.66 -4.54
CA VAL A 26 31.99 14.15 -3.51
C VAL A 26 31.42 12.83 -2.97
N PRO A 27 32.15 11.70 -3.06
CA PRO A 27 31.76 10.47 -2.39
C PRO A 27 31.95 10.61 -0.88
N ILE A 28 30.89 10.36 -0.12
CA ILE A 28 30.88 10.45 1.34
C ILE A 28 30.64 9.05 1.89
N GLU A 29 31.63 8.51 2.60
CA GLU A 29 31.51 7.23 3.29
C GLU A 29 30.62 7.37 4.53
N GLY A 30 29.58 6.52 4.60
CA GLY A 30 28.60 6.52 5.68
C GLY A 30 29.21 6.12 7.02
N GLY A 31 28.59 6.57 8.11
CA GLY A 31 29.12 6.36 9.45
C GLY A 31 28.25 6.94 10.53
N HIS A 32 28.73 6.85 11.78
CA HIS A 32 28.08 7.49 12.92
C HIS A 32 28.31 9.00 12.85
N LEU A 33 27.24 9.76 13.04
CA LEU A 33 27.29 11.20 13.10
C LEU A 33 28.12 11.64 14.32
N PRO A 34 29.22 12.41 14.13
CA PRO A 34 30.07 12.82 15.25
C PRO A 34 29.27 13.58 16.32
N GLY A 35 29.44 13.18 17.58
CA GLY A 35 28.69 13.70 18.72
C GLY A 35 27.27 13.14 18.87
N ARG A 36 26.84 12.22 17.99
CA ARG A 36 25.52 11.58 18.02
C ARG A 36 25.61 10.07 17.76
N PRO A 37 26.08 9.25 18.72
CA PRO A 37 26.36 7.82 18.53
C PRO A 37 25.14 6.97 18.12
N GLY A 38 23.91 7.44 18.35
CA GLY A 38 22.69 6.74 17.89
C GLY A 38 22.22 7.11 16.47
N VAL A 39 22.93 8.00 15.77
CA VAL A 39 22.54 8.53 14.46
C VAL A 39 23.60 8.13 13.44
N ARG A 40 23.24 7.27 12.50
CA ARG A 40 24.11 6.78 11.44
C ARG A 40 23.55 7.17 10.08
N VAL A 41 24.40 7.50 9.12
CA VAL A 41 24.02 7.70 7.70
C VAL A 41 24.64 6.62 6.83
N GLU A 42 24.00 6.28 5.71
CA GLU A 42 24.62 5.44 4.68
C GLU A 42 25.65 6.25 3.88
N SER A 43 26.43 5.60 3.03
CA SER A 43 27.28 6.30 2.07
C SER A 43 26.43 6.98 1.00
N PHE A 44 26.77 8.20 0.58
CA PHE A 44 26.08 8.91 -0.50
C PHE A 44 27.07 9.75 -1.30
N GLU A 45 26.67 10.15 -2.51
CA GLU A 45 27.42 11.15 -3.27
C GLU A 45 26.70 12.49 -3.16
N MET A 46 27.41 13.55 -2.75
CA MET A 46 26.85 14.88 -2.57
C MET A 46 27.48 15.85 -3.55
N ALA A 47 26.66 16.67 -4.22
CA ALA A 47 27.16 17.76 -5.06
C ALA A 47 28.05 18.68 -4.22
N ASP A 48 29.21 19.08 -4.75
CA ASP A 48 30.20 19.89 -4.06
C ASP A 48 29.71 21.33 -3.77
N THR A 49 28.73 21.82 -4.52
CA THR A 49 28.05 23.12 -4.32
C THR A 49 26.51 22.97 -4.24
N PRO A 50 25.78 24.01 -3.79
CA PRO A 50 24.36 24.14 -4.08
C PRO A 50 24.14 24.20 -5.60
N LEU A 51 22.95 23.81 -6.06
CA LEU A 51 22.63 23.82 -7.49
C LEU A 51 22.66 25.26 -8.02
N THR A 52 23.35 25.47 -9.14
CA THR A 52 23.54 26.77 -9.77
C THR A 52 22.43 27.11 -10.76
N ASN A 53 22.30 28.41 -11.09
CA ASN A 53 21.38 28.87 -12.13
C ASN A 53 21.67 28.22 -13.49
N ALA A 54 22.94 28.00 -13.84
CA ALA A 54 23.32 27.36 -15.11
C ALA A 54 22.82 25.91 -15.21
N GLN A 55 22.96 25.13 -14.13
CA GLN A 55 22.47 23.76 -14.05
C GLN A 55 20.94 23.69 -14.06
N TYR A 56 20.27 24.57 -13.32
CA TYR A 56 18.81 24.64 -13.34
C TYR A 56 18.27 25.05 -14.72
N ALA A 57 18.96 25.95 -15.43
CA ALA A 57 18.59 26.33 -16.79
C ALA A 57 18.65 25.16 -17.79
N GLU A 58 19.47 24.13 -17.55
CA GLU A 58 19.47 22.91 -18.35
C GLU A 58 18.15 22.16 -18.24
N PHE A 59 17.63 22.01 -17.02
CA PHE A 59 16.32 21.41 -16.75
C PHE A 59 15.22 22.19 -17.47
N LEU A 60 15.22 23.52 -17.39
CA LEU A 60 14.24 24.35 -18.08
C LEU A 60 14.29 24.18 -19.60
N ARG A 61 15.49 24.15 -20.19
CA ARG A 61 15.66 23.92 -21.64
C ARG A 61 15.17 22.54 -22.07
N ALA A 62 15.39 21.51 -21.24
CA ALA A 62 15.04 20.13 -21.56
C ALA A 62 13.54 19.83 -21.40
N THR A 63 12.85 20.54 -20.51
CA THR A 63 11.48 20.18 -20.09
C THR A 63 10.42 21.23 -20.39
N GLY A 64 10.83 22.49 -20.65
CA GLY A 64 9.90 23.61 -20.74
C GLY A 64 9.25 23.98 -19.40
N TYR A 65 9.80 23.50 -18.27
CA TYR A 65 9.28 23.81 -16.94
C TYR A 65 9.33 25.32 -16.65
N ARG A 66 8.53 25.78 -15.68
CA ARG A 66 8.43 27.21 -15.35
C ARG A 66 9.77 27.75 -14.79
N PRO A 67 10.29 28.88 -15.29
CA PRO A 67 11.52 29.48 -14.77
C PRO A 67 11.33 30.09 -13.36
N PRO A 68 12.39 30.17 -12.54
CA PRO A 68 12.41 30.92 -11.30
C PRO A 68 12.21 32.42 -11.56
N GLU A 69 11.74 33.16 -10.56
CA GLU A 69 11.32 34.56 -10.70
C GLU A 69 12.42 35.49 -11.22
N HIS A 70 13.67 35.27 -10.83
CA HIS A 70 14.79 36.11 -11.24
C HIS A 70 15.32 35.82 -12.66
N PHE A 71 14.82 34.79 -13.34
CA PHE A 71 15.27 34.48 -14.71
C PHE A 71 14.62 35.44 -15.72
N VAL A 72 15.43 36.00 -16.61
CA VAL A 72 14.95 36.91 -17.65
C VAL A 72 14.75 36.13 -18.93
N LYS A 73 13.50 36.12 -19.45
CA LYS A 73 13.11 35.35 -20.65
C LYS A 73 13.50 33.87 -20.57
N GLY A 74 13.40 33.26 -19.38
CA GLY A 74 13.72 31.85 -19.16
C GLY A 74 15.21 31.53 -19.06
N THR A 75 16.08 32.54 -19.00
CA THR A 75 17.53 32.36 -18.86
C THR A 75 18.06 33.02 -17.58
N PRO A 76 19.13 32.47 -16.97
CA PRO A 76 19.80 33.11 -15.85
C PRO A 76 20.20 34.56 -16.19
N PRO A 77 20.11 35.52 -15.24
CA PRO A 77 20.69 36.84 -15.43
C PRO A 77 22.18 36.74 -15.76
N ARG A 78 22.63 37.57 -16.70
CA ARG A 78 24.05 37.60 -17.11
C ARG A 78 24.95 37.88 -15.91
N GLY A 79 25.94 37.03 -15.68
CA GLY A 79 26.86 37.10 -14.54
C GLY A 79 26.38 36.36 -13.29
N PHE A 80 25.17 35.79 -13.31
CA PHE A 80 24.60 35.00 -12.21
C PHE A 80 24.59 33.49 -12.50
N GLU A 81 25.21 33.03 -13.58
CA GLU A 81 25.20 31.63 -14.02
C GLU A 81 25.73 30.68 -12.94
N ASN A 82 26.82 31.09 -12.26
CA ASN A 82 27.46 30.32 -11.17
C ASN A 82 26.92 30.67 -9.78
N HIS A 83 25.84 31.46 -9.66
CA HIS A 83 25.19 31.67 -8.37
C HIS A 83 24.21 30.53 -8.08
N PRO A 84 23.96 30.21 -6.80
CA PRO A 84 22.91 29.26 -6.44
C PRO A 84 21.58 29.66 -7.07
N VAL A 85 20.81 28.66 -7.51
CA VAL A 85 19.41 28.89 -7.88
C VAL A 85 18.61 29.24 -6.64
N ILE A 86 17.88 30.33 -6.73
CA ILE A 86 16.97 30.86 -5.69
C ILE A 86 15.56 31.01 -6.29
N PHE A 87 14.58 31.39 -5.48
CA PHE A 87 13.17 31.45 -5.91
C PHE A 87 12.64 30.12 -6.46
N VAL A 88 13.13 29.01 -5.91
CA VAL A 88 12.59 27.67 -6.14
C VAL A 88 11.85 27.21 -4.90
N ASN A 89 10.82 26.40 -5.10
CA ASN A 89 10.10 25.75 -4.02
C ASN A 89 10.28 24.23 -4.10
N ARG A 90 9.71 23.49 -3.15
CA ARG A 90 9.95 22.03 -3.10
C ARG A 90 9.35 21.29 -4.29
N TYR A 91 8.23 21.72 -4.84
CA TYR A 91 7.66 21.14 -6.05
C TYR A 91 8.60 21.31 -7.26
N ASP A 92 9.20 22.49 -7.41
CA ASP A 92 10.20 22.76 -8.46
C ASP A 92 11.42 21.86 -8.32
N VAL A 93 11.92 21.70 -7.08
CA VAL A 93 13.05 20.84 -6.77
C VAL A 93 12.74 19.37 -7.04
N TYR A 94 11.57 18.88 -6.64
CA TYR A 94 11.20 17.49 -6.90
C TYR A 94 10.99 17.20 -8.40
N ALA A 95 10.44 18.14 -9.16
CA ALA A 95 10.37 18.04 -10.63
C ALA A 95 11.78 17.96 -11.24
N TYR A 96 12.72 18.78 -10.76
CA TYR A 96 14.12 18.74 -11.17
C TYR A 96 14.76 17.38 -10.83
N LEU A 97 14.56 16.87 -9.61
CA LEU A 97 15.13 15.61 -9.13
C LEU A 97 14.59 14.40 -9.93
N GLN A 98 13.29 14.37 -10.22
CA GLN A 98 12.67 13.33 -11.05
C GLN A 98 13.23 13.36 -12.47
N TRP A 99 13.30 14.55 -13.09
CA TRP A 99 13.91 14.71 -14.41
C TRP A 99 15.35 14.22 -14.42
N ARG A 100 16.15 14.63 -13.43
CA ARG A 100 17.57 14.25 -13.33
C ARG A 100 17.71 12.75 -13.13
N SER A 101 16.90 12.16 -12.27
CA SER A 101 16.93 10.73 -11.99
C SER A 101 16.62 9.89 -13.23
N LYS A 102 15.59 10.30 -13.99
CA LYS A 102 15.22 9.65 -15.25
C LYS A 102 16.29 9.82 -16.33
N LYS A 103 16.85 11.03 -16.44
CA LYS A 103 17.88 11.35 -17.45
C LYS A 103 19.13 10.50 -17.29
N GLU A 104 19.52 10.22 -16.04
CA GLU A 104 20.77 9.49 -15.74
C GLU A 104 20.57 8.05 -15.30
N ASN A 105 19.32 7.58 -15.21
CA ASN A 105 18.97 6.27 -14.67
C ASN A 105 19.64 6.00 -13.30
N ARG A 106 19.59 7.00 -12.42
CA ARG A 106 20.24 7.00 -11.10
C ARG A 106 19.42 7.84 -10.14
N ILE A 107 19.23 7.41 -8.88
CA ILE A 107 18.37 8.15 -7.95
C ILE A 107 19.07 9.44 -7.49
N TYR A 108 18.44 10.58 -7.76
CA TYR A 108 18.75 11.89 -7.20
C TYR A 108 17.68 12.29 -6.19
N ARG A 109 18.10 12.82 -5.04
CA ARG A 109 17.19 13.38 -4.03
C ARG A 109 17.81 14.57 -3.30
N LEU A 110 17.02 15.21 -2.43
CA LEU A 110 17.55 16.11 -1.41
C LEU A 110 18.36 15.31 -0.38
N PRO A 111 19.44 15.87 0.18
CA PRO A 111 20.09 15.30 1.35
C PRO A 111 19.10 15.20 2.51
N LEU A 112 19.17 14.12 3.29
CA LEU A 112 18.49 14.08 4.58
C LEU A 112 19.16 15.06 5.55
N SER A 113 18.40 15.50 6.54
CA SER A 113 18.86 16.42 7.57
C SER A 113 20.07 15.87 8.33
N ALA A 114 20.11 14.56 8.63
CA ALA A 114 21.31 13.95 9.24
C ALA A 114 22.49 13.88 8.26
N GLU A 115 22.25 13.61 6.97
CA GLU A 115 23.29 13.57 5.93
C GLU A 115 23.92 14.94 5.72
N HIS A 116 23.13 16.02 5.67
CA HIS A 116 23.64 17.38 5.56
C HIS A 116 24.54 17.75 6.74
N GLU A 117 24.15 17.39 7.98
CA GLU A 117 24.99 17.64 9.16
C GLU A 117 26.24 16.75 9.21
N TYR A 118 26.13 15.50 8.78
CA TYR A 118 27.27 14.59 8.64
C TYR A 118 28.30 15.15 7.66
N ALA A 119 27.83 15.54 6.47
CA ALA A 119 28.60 16.17 5.44
C ALA A 119 29.24 17.49 5.92
N ALA A 120 28.47 18.35 6.61
CA ALA A 120 28.96 19.62 7.16
C ALA A 120 30.07 19.42 8.20
N LYS A 121 29.95 18.41 9.07
CA LYS A 121 30.94 18.07 10.11
C LYS A 121 32.22 17.46 9.53
N ALA A 122 32.13 16.72 8.43
CA ALA A 122 33.27 16.09 7.75
C ALA A 122 34.16 15.28 8.71
N GLY A 123 33.54 14.37 9.47
CA GLY A 123 34.22 13.49 10.44
C GLY A 123 34.66 14.14 11.76
N ARG A 124 34.43 15.44 11.96
CA ARG A 124 34.84 16.16 13.17
C ARG A 124 33.68 16.36 14.15
N ASP A 125 33.98 16.23 15.44
CA ASP A 125 33.03 16.49 16.52
C ASP A 125 33.26 17.87 17.16
N GLY A 126 32.29 18.35 17.93
CA GLY A 126 32.41 19.56 18.75
C GLY A 126 32.40 20.90 18.00
N LEU A 127 32.35 20.89 16.67
CA LEU A 127 32.41 22.13 15.87
C LEU A 127 31.09 22.91 15.90
N LYS A 128 31.19 24.24 16.03
CA LYS A 128 30.11 25.18 15.79
C LYS A 128 29.84 25.37 14.29
N TYR A 129 30.84 25.74 13.50
CA TYR A 129 30.72 25.97 12.05
C TYR A 129 31.49 24.92 11.22
N VAL A 130 31.28 24.91 9.90
CA VAL A 130 31.94 23.96 8.98
C VAL A 130 33.47 24.11 8.95
N TRP A 131 34.02 25.22 9.45
CA TRP A 131 35.46 25.46 9.61
C TRP A 131 35.94 25.42 11.08
N GLY A 132 35.08 25.06 12.03
CA GLY A 132 35.35 25.09 13.47
C GLY A 132 34.67 26.26 14.20
N ASP A 133 35.29 26.77 15.27
CA ASP A 133 34.64 27.73 16.18
C ASP A 133 35.08 29.18 15.97
N ALA A 134 36.01 29.41 15.05
CA ALA A 134 36.49 30.73 14.69
C ALA A 134 35.37 31.59 14.09
N ASP A 135 35.55 32.91 14.25
CA ASP A 135 34.61 33.94 13.76
C ASP A 135 34.21 33.70 12.28
N PRO A 136 32.91 33.83 11.93
CA PRO A 136 32.41 33.57 10.59
C PRO A 136 32.79 34.63 9.54
N ALA A 137 33.28 35.80 9.94
CA ALA A 137 33.66 36.87 9.02
C ALA A 137 34.71 36.38 8.00
N GLY A 138 34.40 36.56 6.72
CA GLY A 138 35.27 36.11 5.62
C GLY A 138 35.30 34.60 5.38
N LYS A 139 34.46 33.80 6.06
CA LYS A 139 34.41 32.33 5.92
C LYS A 139 33.10 31.78 5.36
N ALA A 140 32.04 32.59 5.36
CA ALA A 140 30.77 32.28 4.75
C ALA A 140 30.09 33.57 4.27
N ASN A 141 29.11 33.42 3.36
CA ASN A 141 28.22 34.52 3.01
C ASN A 141 27.04 34.59 3.99
N PHE A 142 27.06 35.57 4.88
CA PHE A 142 26.01 35.84 5.86
C PHE A 142 25.89 37.35 6.10
N ALA A 143 25.02 37.76 7.02
CA ALA A 143 24.84 39.16 7.40
C ALA A 143 25.08 39.39 8.89
N ASP A 144 25.59 40.56 9.29
CA ASP A 144 25.72 40.91 10.73
C ASP A 144 24.35 41.10 11.39
N SER A 145 23.38 41.58 10.62
CA SER A 145 21.95 41.64 10.93
C SER A 145 21.14 41.24 9.69
N ASP A 146 19.91 40.74 9.88
CA ASP A 146 19.09 40.24 8.77
C ASP A 146 18.93 41.31 7.67
N ARG A 147 19.24 40.93 6.42
CA ARG A 147 19.22 41.84 5.25
C ARG A 147 17.85 41.86 4.59
N ASP A 148 17.59 42.96 3.88
CA ASP A 148 16.46 43.04 2.96
C ASP A 148 16.65 42.04 1.79
N TYR A 149 15.67 41.15 1.64
CA TYR A 149 15.59 40.14 0.61
C TYR A 149 15.54 40.68 -0.82
N THR A 150 15.03 41.90 -1.02
CA THR A 150 15.00 42.54 -2.35
C THR A 150 16.40 42.85 -2.88
N ALA A 151 17.39 42.97 -1.99
CA ALA A 151 18.78 43.25 -2.31
C ALA A 151 19.60 41.99 -2.65
N TRP A 152 18.96 40.85 -2.96
CA TRP A 152 19.66 39.58 -3.25
C TRP A 152 20.76 39.72 -4.32
N HIS A 153 20.52 40.52 -5.36
CA HIS A 153 21.47 40.77 -6.46
C HIS A 153 22.79 41.41 -5.99
N LYS A 154 22.78 42.10 -4.84
CA LYS A 154 23.95 42.73 -4.23
C LYS A 154 24.75 41.77 -3.34
N PHE A 155 24.07 40.82 -2.70
CA PHE A 155 24.63 40.06 -1.58
C PHE A 155 24.77 38.56 -1.84
N LEU A 156 23.97 37.97 -2.73
CA LEU A 156 24.17 36.59 -3.18
C LEU A 156 25.55 36.49 -3.83
N LYS A 157 26.28 35.40 -3.56
CA LYS A 157 27.62 35.18 -4.11
C LYS A 157 27.64 33.97 -5.03
N PRO A 158 28.54 33.93 -6.03
CA PRO A 158 28.81 32.70 -6.77
C PRO A 158 29.13 31.55 -5.82
N VAL A 159 28.77 30.32 -6.18
CA VAL A 159 29.22 29.15 -5.42
C VAL A 159 30.76 29.09 -5.39
N LYS A 160 31.32 28.42 -4.38
CA LYS A 160 32.79 28.35 -4.16
C LYS A 160 33.45 29.72 -3.90
N SER A 161 32.71 30.68 -3.34
CA SER A 161 33.26 31.99 -2.95
C SER A 161 34.08 31.95 -1.64
N TYR A 162 33.97 30.87 -0.88
CA TYR A 162 34.67 30.63 0.39
C TYR A 162 35.28 29.24 0.39
N GLU A 163 36.19 28.99 1.33
CA GLU A 163 36.88 27.70 1.46
C GLU A 163 35.90 26.53 1.70
N PRO A 164 36.17 25.34 1.13
CA PRO A 164 35.37 24.17 1.39
C PRO A 164 35.66 23.61 2.80
N ASN A 165 34.80 22.70 3.26
CA ASN A 165 35.15 21.86 4.40
C ASN A 165 36.22 20.81 4.01
N PRO A 166 36.76 20.02 4.96
CA PRO A 166 37.80 19.02 4.67
C PRO A 166 37.45 17.93 3.65
N TRP A 167 36.17 17.79 3.27
CA TRP A 167 35.72 16.84 2.23
C TRP A 167 35.54 17.51 0.86
N GLY A 168 35.86 18.80 0.71
CA GLY A 168 35.69 19.52 -0.56
C GLY A 168 34.27 20.03 -0.80
N LEU A 169 33.42 20.10 0.24
CA LEU A 169 32.08 20.66 0.12
C LEU A 169 32.08 22.16 0.41
N TYR A 170 31.64 22.94 -0.56
CA TYR A 170 31.55 24.40 -0.50
C TYR A 170 30.17 24.85 -0.02
N ASP A 171 30.07 26.05 0.55
CA ASP A 171 28.79 26.69 0.89
C ASP A 171 27.87 25.86 1.82
N MET A 172 28.42 24.95 2.64
CA MET A 172 27.67 24.17 3.62
C MET A 172 27.13 25.03 4.79
N SER A 173 27.71 26.23 4.98
CA SER A 173 27.21 27.30 5.84
C SER A 173 27.13 28.61 5.06
N GLY A 174 25.97 29.25 5.05
CA GLY A 174 25.72 30.54 4.40
C GLY A 174 25.36 30.44 2.91
N ASN A 175 25.37 31.60 2.26
CA ASN A 175 24.93 31.82 0.88
C ASN A 175 23.44 31.56 0.66
N VAL A 176 22.96 30.31 0.69
CA VAL A 176 21.52 30.01 0.62
C VAL A 176 21.14 28.92 1.61
N TRP A 177 19.94 29.04 2.18
CA TRP A 177 19.30 27.91 2.86
C TRP A 177 19.18 26.76 1.87
N GLN A 178 19.63 25.58 2.29
CA GLN A 178 19.55 24.38 1.47
C GLN A 178 18.37 23.53 1.94
N MET A 179 17.43 23.23 1.04
CA MET A 179 16.35 22.28 1.33
C MET A 179 16.94 20.91 1.67
N VAL A 180 16.44 20.30 2.75
CA VAL A 180 16.82 18.97 3.21
C VAL A 180 15.57 18.12 3.43
N GLY A 181 15.65 16.84 3.12
CA GLY A 181 14.67 15.86 3.58
C GLY A 181 14.80 15.62 5.07
N ASN A 182 13.74 15.18 5.72
CA ASN A 182 13.78 14.86 7.15
C ASN A 182 12.92 13.65 7.52
N GLU A 183 12.47 12.88 6.53
CA GLU A 183 11.63 11.68 6.63
C GLU A 183 10.57 11.80 7.75
N TYR A 184 9.38 12.29 7.40
CA TYR A 184 8.36 12.59 8.42
C TYR A 184 7.64 11.35 8.94
N GLU A 185 7.49 11.25 10.26
CA GLU A 185 6.53 10.33 10.87
C GLU A 185 5.13 10.94 10.80
N LEU A 186 4.22 10.29 10.06
CA LEU A 186 2.84 10.76 9.94
C LEU A 186 1.90 10.14 10.99
N ALA A 187 2.25 8.98 11.55
CA ALA A 187 1.48 8.25 12.57
C ALA A 187 1.41 8.94 13.95
N GLY A 188 2.39 9.78 14.30
CA GLY A 188 2.54 10.34 15.65
C GLY A 188 1.87 11.70 15.90
N ARG A 189 1.14 12.26 14.93
CA ARG A 189 0.61 13.64 15.04
C ARG A 189 -0.91 13.67 14.86
N GLN A 190 -1.62 13.99 15.93
CA GLN A 190 -3.09 13.99 16.00
C GLN A 190 -3.83 15.05 15.18
N TRP A 191 -3.18 15.96 14.46
CA TRP A 191 -3.87 17.17 13.99
C TRP A 191 -3.40 17.68 12.63
N ILE A 192 -3.70 16.99 11.53
CA ILE A 192 -3.49 17.56 10.20
C ILE A 192 -4.58 17.09 9.23
N PHE A 193 -5.76 17.69 9.35
CA PHE A 193 -6.81 17.58 8.32
C PHE A 193 -6.28 18.27 7.04
N ARG A 194 -6.27 17.54 5.90
CA ARG A 194 -5.76 17.94 4.57
C ARG A 194 -4.25 17.80 4.37
N LEU A 195 -3.75 16.56 4.30
CA LEU A 195 -2.52 16.32 3.53
C LEU A 195 -2.85 15.40 2.37
N THR A 196 -2.43 15.77 1.17
CA THR A 196 -2.60 14.93 -0.02
C THR A 196 -1.35 14.15 -0.38
N HIS A 197 -0.19 14.46 0.22
CA HIS A 197 1.07 13.71 -0.03
C HIS A 197 2.05 13.80 1.17
N PRO A 198 2.83 12.75 1.51
CA PRO A 198 3.90 12.82 2.52
C PRO A 198 4.92 13.95 2.29
N MET A 199 5.19 14.25 1.01
CA MET A 199 6.04 15.38 0.59
C MET A 199 5.53 16.72 1.09
N GLU A 200 4.22 16.89 1.34
CA GLU A 200 3.67 18.15 1.85
C GLU A 200 4.17 18.49 3.26
N LYS A 201 4.68 17.49 3.98
CA LYS A 201 5.29 17.70 5.29
C LYS A 201 6.77 18.01 5.23
N ASP A 202 7.48 17.58 4.19
CA ASP A 202 8.93 17.72 4.07
C ASP A 202 9.37 19.19 4.04
N GLY A 203 9.56 19.90 5.17
CA GLY A 203 9.82 21.35 5.20
C GLY A 203 11.24 21.76 5.62
N GLY A 204 12.14 20.82 5.89
CA GLY A 204 13.46 21.10 6.46
C GLY A 204 14.37 21.98 5.61
N VAL A 205 15.10 22.91 6.24
CA VAL A 205 16.22 23.62 5.61
C VAL A 205 17.45 23.61 6.53
N ALA A 206 18.64 23.66 5.96
CA ALA A 206 19.91 23.68 6.69
C ALA A 206 20.91 24.68 6.08
N GLY A 207 21.91 25.08 6.87
CA GLY A 207 23.08 25.84 6.42
C GLY A 207 23.02 27.37 6.60
N GLY A 208 21.86 27.98 6.79
CA GLY A 208 21.74 29.46 6.83
C GLY A 208 21.88 30.09 5.44
N SER A 209 21.87 31.43 5.34
CA SER A 209 21.89 32.12 4.05
C SER A 209 22.60 33.48 4.09
N TRP A 210 22.77 34.09 2.92
CA TRP A 210 23.34 35.43 2.73
C TRP A 210 22.58 36.53 3.48
N ALA A 211 21.31 36.30 3.78
CA ALA A 211 20.41 37.28 4.37
C ALA A 211 20.27 37.13 5.88
N ARG A 212 20.91 36.12 6.50
CA ARG A 212 20.71 35.77 7.91
C ARG A 212 21.94 36.00 8.76
N SER A 213 21.71 36.21 10.06
CA SER A 213 22.78 36.37 11.04
C SER A 213 23.64 35.11 11.23
N ALA A 214 24.82 35.30 11.81
CA ALA A 214 25.75 34.22 12.19
C ALA A 214 25.13 33.14 13.09
N ALA A 215 23.98 33.42 13.73
CA ALA A 215 23.24 32.45 14.54
C ALA A 215 22.71 31.26 13.71
N TYR A 216 22.56 31.43 12.39
CA TYR A 216 22.02 30.39 11.50
C TYR A 216 23.07 29.56 10.76
N LEU A 217 24.35 29.95 10.85
CA LEU A 217 25.47 29.23 10.24
C LEU A 217 25.92 27.94 10.93
N PRO A 218 25.63 27.67 12.23
CA PRO A 218 26.11 26.46 12.87
C PRO A 218 25.71 25.17 12.14
N VAL A 219 26.57 24.15 12.18
CA VAL A 219 26.37 22.88 11.43
C VAL A 219 25.10 22.12 11.81
N GLN A 220 24.57 22.40 13.01
CA GLN A 220 23.36 21.78 13.54
C GLN A 220 22.10 22.60 13.27
N THR A 221 22.22 23.82 12.74
CA THR A 221 21.08 24.68 12.51
C THR A 221 20.12 24.01 11.54
N ARG A 222 18.84 24.02 11.91
CA ARG A 222 17.72 23.60 11.08
C ARG A 222 16.65 24.68 11.11
N GLY A 223 16.00 24.87 9.97
CA GLY A 223 14.81 25.69 9.84
C GLY A 223 13.68 24.89 9.20
N GLY A 224 12.53 25.54 9.07
CA GLY A 224 11.38 25.01 8.33
C GLY A 224 10.87 26.06 7.35
N VAL A 225 10.55 25.63 6.15
CA VAL A 225 9.86 26.45 5.14
C VAL A 225 8.71 25.66 4.54
N SER A 226 7.58 26.33 4.34
CA SER A 226 6.42 25.71 3.68
C SER A 226 6.73 25.36 2.22
N GLN A 227 6.22 24.23 1.75
CA GLN A 227 6.54 23.64 0.44
C GLN A 227 6.42 24.55 -0.76
N GLY A 228 5.40 25.42 -0.75
CA GLY A 228 5.05 26.29 -1.87
C GLY A 228 5.86 27.57 -1.94
N ILE A 229 6.61 27.90 -0.88
CA ILE A 229 7.33 29.17 -0.77
C ILE A 229 8.55 29.16 -1.68
N ARG A 230 8.64 30.21 -2.50
CA ARG A 230 9.83 30.59 -3.28
C ARG A 230 10.43 31.80 -2.59
N HIS A 231 11.74 31.79 -2.32
CA HIS A 231 12.37 32.84 -1.55
C HIS A 231 13.80 33.15 -2.07
N PRO A 232 14.28 34.40 -2.01
CA PRO A 232 15.57 34.81 -2.60
C PRO A 232 16.82 34.32 -1.86
N ASP A 233 16.65 33.66 -0.73
CA ASP A 233 17.76 33.07 0.05
C ASP A 233 17.61 31.56 0.20
N LEU A 234 16.69 30.95 -0.55
CA LEU A 234 16.34 29.53 -0.49
C LEU A 234 16.72 28.83 -1.79
N GLY A 235 17.59 27.83 -1.69
CA GLY A 235 18.03 26.96 -2.77
C GLY A 235 18.09 25.51 -2.33
N PHE A 236 18.88 24.69 -3.02
CA PHE A 236 19.04 23.27 -2.70
C PHE A 236 20.35 22.70 -3.21
N ARG A 237 20.69 21.53 -2.69
CA ARG A 237 21.85 20.73 -3.09
C ARG A 237 21.40 19.32 -3.41
N LEU A 238 22.09 18.67 -4.35
CA LEU A 238 21.81 17.30 -4.74
C LEU A 238 22.61 16.30 -3.90
N VAL A 239 21.96 15.17 -3.58
CA VAL A 239 22.66 13.92 -3.35
C VAL A 239 22.18 12.88 -4.35
N ARG A 240 23.04 11.89 -4.64
CA ARG A 240 22.70 10.77 -5.50
C ARG A 240 23.21 9.45 -4.93
N GLU A 241 22.56 8.38 -5.34
CA GLU A 241 22.87 7.02 -4.89
C GLU A 241 24.26 6.61 -5.39
N PRO A 242 25.21 6.17 -4.54
CA PRO A 242 26.49 5.62 -4.99
C PRO A 242 26.29 4.44 -5.95
N LEU A 243 27.13 4.35 -6.99
CA LEU A 243 27.03 3.28 -7.99
C LEU A 243 27.12 1.89 -7.32
N GLY A 244 26.19 1.00 -7.68
CA GLY A 244 26.11 -0.37 -7.13
C GLY A 244 25.51 -0.47 -5.73
N SER A 245 25.14 0.65 -5.10
CA SER A 245 24.41 0.65 -3.83
C SER A 245 22.89 0.52 -4.06
N THR A 246 22.17 0.20 -2.98
CA THR A 246 20.72 -0.10 -3.03
C THR A 246 19.92 0.67 -1.98
N HIS A 247 20.57 1.51 -1.16
CA HIS A 247 19.95 2.07 0.04
C HIS A 247 19.10 3.31 -0.22
N PHE A 248 19.08 3.84 -1.47
CA PHE A 248 18.12 4.87 -1.88
C PHE A 248 16.80 4.24 -2.37
N HIS A 249 16.84 2.96 -2.76
CA HIS A 249 15.64 2.19 -3.05
C HIS A 249 14.94 1.80 -1.74
N ARG A 250 13.65 1.52 -1.84
CA ARG A 250 12.88 0.86 -0.79
C ARG A 250 12.37 -0.45 -1.35
N GLN A 251 12.44 -1.50 -0.54
CA GLN A 251 11.79 -2.76 -0.84
C GLN A 251 10.76 -3.00 0.27
N PRO A 252 9.49 -2.61 0.07
CA PRO A 252 8.50 -2.66 1.12
C PRO A 252 8.33 -4.05 1.72
N ARG A 253 8.16 -4.10 3.04
CA ARG A 253 8.06 -5.33 3.84
C ARG A 253 6.86 -5.39 4.75
N ARG A 254 6.04 -4.34 4.75
CA ARG A 254 4.92 -4.14 5.68
C ARG A 254 5.33 -4.42 7.13
N LEU A 255 6.52 -3.92 7.47
CA LEU A 255 7.16 -4.11 8.75
C LEU A 255 6.26 -3.53 9.85
N VAL A 256 6.02 -4.34 10.88
CA VAL A 256 5.31 -3.92 12.09
C VAL A 256 6.25 -3.91 13.28
N ALA A 257 6.04 -2.96 14.18
CA ALA A 257 6.77 -2.85 15.44
C ALA A 257 5.79 -2.63 16.59
N LEU A 258 5.73 -3.60 17.52
CA LEU A 258 4.80 -3.58 18.65
C LEU A 258 5.53 -3.61 19.99
N PRO A 259 5.01 -2.91 21.02
CA PRO A 259 5.47 -3.11 22.39
C PRO A 259 5.29 -4.58 22.79
N ALA A 260 6.33 -5.16 23.38
CA ALA A 260 6.34 -6.52 23.89
C ALA A 260 6.71 -6.53 25.38
N ALA A 261 6.52 -7.67 26.06
CA ALA A 261 6.73 -7.77 27.51
C ALA A 261 8.15 -7.37 27.95
N SER A 262 9.14 -7.61 27.08
CA SER A 262 10.55 -7.34 27.35
C SER A 262 11.23 -6.56 26.22
N GLY A 263 10.52 -5.65 25.53
CA GLY A 263 11.12 -4.82 24.48
C GLY A 263 10.16 -4.45 23.36
N VAL A 264 10.63 -4.59 22.12
CA VAL A 264 9.85 -4.37 20.89
C VAL A 264 9.84 -5.63 20.04
N PHE A 265 8.66 -6.14 19.72
CA PHE A 265 8.50 -7.21 18.73
C PHE A 265 8.38 -6.60 17.33
N LEU A 266 9.14 -7.17 16.39
CA LEU A 266 9.14 -6.82 14.97
C LEU A 266 8.69 -8.04 14.16
N SER A 267 7.92 -7.80 13.10
CA SER A 267 7.55 -8.82 12.11
C SER A 267 7.47 -8.22 10.71
N TRP A 268 7.81 -8.97 9.66
CA TRP A 268 7.87 -8.47 8.28
C TRP A 268 7.64 -9.56 7.22
N GLN A 269 7.31 -9.12 6.00
CA GLN A 269 6.99 -10.01 4.90
C GLN A 269 8.26 -10.57 4.25
N MET A 270 8.28 -11.89 4.06
CA MET A 270 9.21 -12.54 3.15
C MET A 270 8.65 -12.47 1.72
N LEU A 271 9.40 -11.87 0.82
CA LEU A 271 9.04 -11.78 -0.60
C LEU A 271 9.64 -12.97 -1.38
N PRO A 272 9.06 -13.36 -2.52
CA PRO A 272 9.66 -14.34 -3.42
C PRO A 272 11.09 -13.93 -3.81
N GLY A 273 12.02 -14.87 -3.74
CA GLY A 273 13.44 -14.63 -4.04
C GLY A 273 14.25 -13.99 -2.91
N ASP A 274 13.64 -13.72 -1.75
CA ASP A 274 14.39 -13.28 -0.57
C ASP A 274 15.46 -14.27 -0.14
N ALA A 275 16.59 -13.72 0.27
CA ALA A 275 17.80 -14.46 0.54
C ALA A 275 17.89 -15.03 1.99
N ALA A 276 19.10 -15.47 2.36
CA ALA A 276 19.38 -16.31 3.52
C ALA A 276 18.84 -15.78 4.87
N GLY A 277 18.78 -14.45 5.06
CA GLY A 277 18.23 -13.82 6.27
C GLY A 277 18.11 -12.31 6.19
N TYR A 278 17.91 -11.68 7.36
CA TYR A 278 17.66 -10.23 7.46
C TYR A 278 18.48 -9.58 8.58
N HIS A 279 18.99 -8.38 8.33
CA HIS A 279 19.53 -7.52 9.38
C HIS A 279 18.49 -6.50 9.84
N VAL A 280 18.47 -6.21 11.14
CA VAL A 280 17.56 -5.23 11.74
C VAL A 280 18.34 -3.97 12.13
N TYR A 281 17.76 -2.82 11.80
CA TYR A 281 18.31 -1.49 12.07
C TYR A 281 17.35 -0.69 12.94
N ARG A 282 17.88 0.04 13.94
CA ARG A 282 17.12 0.89 14.85
C ARG A 282 17.64 2.33 14.83
N SER A 283 16.76 3.31 14.79
CA SER A 283 17.12 4.73 14.80
C SER A 283 16.22 5.53 15.76
N PRO A 284 16.78 6.51 16.50
CA PRO A 284 15.99 7.51 17.21
C PRO A 284 15.51 8.65 16.30
N ARG A 285 15.88 8.64 15.01
CA ARG A 285 15.51 9.65 14.01
C ARG A 285 15.17 9.00 12.67
N LEU A 286 14.10 9.44 12.02
CA LEU A 286 13.75 8.96 10.69
C LEU A 286 14.67 9.48 9.58
N ASP A 287 15.25 10.67 9.75
CA ASP A 287 16.18 11.27 8.79
C ASP A 287 17.59 10.65 8.82
N ALA A 288 17.74 9.47 9.41
CA ALA A 288 18.98 8.74 9.58
C ALA A 288 18.77 7.26 9.29
N ALA A 289 19.83 6.58 8.88
CA ALA A 289 19.79 5.20 8.41
C ALA A 289 19.73 4.12 9.52
N GLY A 290 19.78 4.52 10.80
CA GLY A 290 19.71 3.63 11.98
C GLY A 290 20.97 2.79 12.25
N VAL A 291 21.15 2.27 13.45
CA VAL A 291 22.28 1.39 13.78
C VAL A 291 21.82 -0.06 13.68
N ARG A 292 22.67 -0.93 13.11
CA ARG A 292 22.39 -2.37 13.06
C ARG A 292 22.38 -2.95 14.48
N ILE A 293 21.31 -3.64 14.86
CA ILE A 293 21.16 -4.24 16.20
C ILE A 293 21.34 -5.76 16.21
N THR A 294 21.22 -6.41 15.05
CA THR A 294 21.52 -7.84 14.88
C THR A 294 23.01 -8.07 14.67
N SER A 295 23.62 -9.00 15.41
CA SER A 295 25.01 -9.43 15.22
C SER A 295 25.20 -10.37 14.03
N ALA A 296 24.18 -11.17 13.70
CA ALA A 296 24.11 -12.06 12.53
C ALA A 296 22.74 -11.91 11.85
N PRO A 297 22.59 -12.24 10.55
CA PRO A 297 21.28 -12.21 9.89
C PRO A 297 20.27 -13.12 10.61
N VAL A 298 19.03 -12.67 10.74
CA VAL A 298 17.90 -13.46 11.21
C VAL A 298 17.50 -14.42 10.10
N THR A 299 17.69 -15.72 10.29
CA THR A 299 17.49 -16.75 9.25
C THR A 299 16.35 -17.73 9.52
N SER A 300 15.90 -17.85 10.78
CA SER A 300 14.88 -18.84 11.18
C SER A 300 13.45 -18.32 11.15
N SER A 301 13.28 -17.00 11.12
CA SER A 301 11.99 -16.31 11.21
C SER A 301 11.99 -15.04 10.36
N THR A 302 10.81 -14.46 10.14
CA THR A 302 10.66 -13.07 9.70
C THR A 302 10.16 -12.17 10.83
N SER A 303 10.68 -12.43 12.03
CA SER A 303 10.38 -11.66 13.24
C SER A 303 11.62 -11.52 14.13
N TYR A 304 11.65 -10.47 14.95
CA TYR A 304 12.75 -10.16 15.85
C TYR A 304 12.27 -9.49 17.13
N LEU A 305 12.80 -9.86 18.29
CA LEU A 305 12.52 -9.19 19.57
C LEU A 305 13.72 -8.33 19.98
N ASP A 306 13.58 -7.01 19.92
CA ASP A 306 14.58 -6.07 20.42
C ASP A 306 14.38 -5.80 21.91
N THR A 307 15.15 -6.49 22.74
CA THR A 307 15.15 -6.32 24.20
C THR A 307 16.01 -5.15 24.69
N SER A 308 16.71 -4.46 23.78
CA SER A 308 17.65 -3.39 24.10
C SER A 308 17.09 -1.98 23.83
N ALA A 309 15.85 -1.89 23.36
CA ALA A 309 15.21 -0.64 22.99
C ALA A 309 14.96 0.24 24.22
N PRO A 310 15.39 1.52 24.22
CA PRO A 310 15.21 2.39 25.37
C PRO A 310 13.73 2.75 25.53
N ALA A 311 13.19 2.50 26.73
CA ALA A 311 11.80 2.81 27.07
C ALA A 311 11.50 4.32 27.01
N GLY A 312 10.27 4.68 26.61
CA GLY A 312 9.79 6.06 26.57
C GLY A 312 10.32 6.92 25.42
N VAL A 313 11.33 6.46 24.67
CA VAL A 313 11.88 7.16 23.51
C VAL A 313 11.36 6.53 22.22
N ARG A 314 10.68 7.31 21.37
CA ARG A 314 10.22 6.84 20.05
C ARG A 314 11.40 6.24 19.28
N GLN A 315 11.25 4.98 18.86
CA GLN A 315 12.22 4.25 18.05
C GLN A 315 11.63 3.99 16.66
N HIS A 316 12.52 3.95 15.68
CA HIS A 316 12.22 3.62 14.29
C HIS A 316 13.04 2.40 13.89
N TYR A 317 12.39 1.44 13.23
CA TYR A 317 12.99 0.20 12.78
C TYR A 317 12.84 0.05 11.28
N ARG A 318 13.85 -0.56 10.66
CA ARG A 318 13.79 -1.08 9.30
C ARG A 318 14.63 -2.34 9.22
N ILE A 319 14.39 -3.16 8.20
CA ILE A 319 15.16 -4.36 7.95
C ILE A 319 15.86 -4.30 6.59
N ARG A 320 16.91 -5.09 6.43
CA ARG A 320 17.60 -5.30 5.16
C ARG A 320 17.75 -6.79 4.89
N PRO A 321 17.21 -7.30 3.78
CA PRO A 321 17.49 -8.66 3.34
C PRO A 321 18.98 -8.83 3.03
N VAL A 322 19.49 -10.02 3.32
CA VAL A 322 20.91 -10.38 3.17
C VAL A 322 21.03 -11.54 2.19
N ALA A 323 21.69 -11.28 1.06
CA ALA A 323 22.03 -12.25 0.01
C ALA A 323 22.88 -13.41 0.57
N SER A 324 22.92 -14.54 -0.14
CA SER A 324 23.74 -15.70 0.24
C SER A 324 25.24 -15.40 0.27
N ASP A 325 25.68 -14.39 -0.48
CA ASP A 325 27.06 -13.87 -0.47
C ASP A 325 27.31 -12.83 0.64
N GLY A 326 26.32 -12.58 1.52
CA GLY A 326 26.40 -11.65 2.64
C GLY A 326 26.08 -10.19 2.31
N ARG A 327 25.77 -9.85 1.05
CA ARG A 327 25.44 -8.46 0.68
C ARG A 327 24.02 -8.10 1.09
N GLU A 328 23.85 -6.89 1.64
CA GLU A 328 22.53 -6.34 1.96
C GLU A 328 21.85 -5.74 0.71
N SER A 329 20.54 -5.97 0.57
CA SER A 329 19.72 -5.33 -0.47
C SER A 329 19.10 -4.01 0.02
N ALA A 330 18.15 -3.48 -0.74
CA ALA A 330 17.41 -2.27 -0.39
C ALA A 330 16.71 -2.42 0.96
N PRO A 331 16.70 -1.37 1.81
CA PRO A 331 16.00 -1.40 3.08
C PRO A 331 14.47 -1.43 2.91
N SER A 332 13.81 -1.97 3.93
CA SER A 332 12.38 -1.77 4.11
C SER A 332 12.04 -0.30 4.38
N GLU A 333 10.76 0.01 4.33
CA GLU A 333 10.16 1.16 4.97
C GLU A 333 10.34 1.14 6.50
N TRP A 334 10.09 2.29 7.13
CA TRP A 334 10.19 2.44 8.57
C TRP A 334 8.92 1.97 9.31
N ALA A 335 9.11 1.26 10.41
CA ALA A 335 8.10 1.02 11.43
C ALA A 335 8.50 1.72 12.73
N SER A 336 7.55 2.32 13.44
CA SER A 336 7.83 3.16 14.60
C SER A 336 7.05 2.72 15.81
N VAL A 337 7.68 2.76 16.99
CA VAL A 337 7.06 2.39 18.25
C VAL A 337 7.71 3.13 19.41
N THR A 338 6.96 3.38 20.47
CA THR A 338 7.51 3.85 21.74
C THR A 338 7.64 2.65 22.68
N PRO A 339 8.86 2.16 22.98
CA PRO A 339 9.05 1.01 23.86
C PRO A 339 8.59 1.31 25.30
N GLY A 340 8.17 0.28 26.04
CA GLY A 340 7.73 0.39 27.43
C GLY A 340 6.22 0.50 27.64
N ALA A 341 5.42 0.53 26.57
CA ALA A 341 3.97 0.35 26.67
C ALA A 341 3.60 -1.11 26.94
N ALA A 342 2.36 -1.35 27.40
CA ALA A 342 1.87 -2.70 27.64
C ALA A 342 1.89 -3.53 26.34
N PRO A 343 2.21 -4.84 26.42
CA PRO A 343 2.19 -5.72 25.26
C PRO A 343 0.81 -5.71 24.59
N THR A 344 0.80 -5.70 23.26
CA THR A 344 -0.45 -5.63 22.50
C THR A 344 -0.33 -6.37 21.18
N ASN A 345 -1.43 -6.94 20.71
CA ASN A 345 -1.59 -7.44 19.35
C ASN A 345 -2.19 -6.39 18.41
N VAL A 346 -2.58 -5.21 18.93
CA VAL A 346 -3.19 -4.15 18.13
C VAL A 346 -2.12 -3.46 17.28
N ALA A 347 -2.17 -3.71 15.97
CA ALA A 347 -1.29 -3.08 14.98
C ALA A 347 -1.80 -1.70 14.56
N ALA A 348 -3.11 -1.56 14.35
CA ALA A 348 -3.73 -0.31 13.94
C ALA A 348 -5.16 -0.18 14.47
N VAL A 349 -5.61 1.06 14.64
CA VAL A 349 -6.99 1.41 14.97
C VAL A 349 -7.42 2.54 14.04
N PHE A 350 -8.55 2.35 13.38
CA PHE A 350 -9.20 3.33 12.52
C PHE A 350 -10.56 3.71 13.11
N ASP A 351 -10.92 4.97 12.95
CA ASP A 351 -12.12 5.56 13.54
C ASP A 351 -12.91 6.29 12.44
N PRO A 352 -13.57 5.53 11.53
CA PRO A 352 -14.32 6.09 10.42
C PRO A 352 -15.41 7.06 10.92
N SER A 353 -15.67 8.10 10.13
CA SER A 353 -16.55 9.22 10.50
C SER A 353 -18.05 8.87 10.68
N PRO A 354 -18.65 7.93 9.92
CA PRO A 354 -20.07 7.62 10.05
C PRO A 354 -20.45 7.08 11.43
N THR A 355 -21.57 7.59 11.95
CA THR A 355 -22.18 7.14 13.22
C THR A 355 -23.36 6.18 13.00
N GLN A 356 -23.85 6.09 11.78
CA GLN A 356 -25.00 5.28 11.39
C GLN A 356 -24.55 4.22 10.38
N GLY A 357 -24.91 2.96 10.64
CA GLY A 357 -24.46 1.82 9.82
C GLY A 357 -23.06 1.33 10.18
N ASP A 358 -22.70 0.15 9.65
CA ASP A 358 -21.35 -0.41 9.75
C ASP A 358 -20.46 0.11 8.61
N CYS A 359 -19.14 -0.01 8.76
CA CYS A 359 -18.19 0.29 7.70
C CYS A 359 -17.52 -1.01 7.23
N THR A 360 -17.36 -1.16 5.92
CA THR A 360 -16.65 -2.31 5.34
C THR A 360 -15.24 -1.86 4.97
N PRO A 361 -14.19 -2.40 5.63
CA PRO A 361 -12.81 -2.08 5.30
C PRO A 361 -12.38 -2.77 4.00
N MET A 362 -11.62 -2.08 3.17
CA MET A 362 -10.92 -2.60 2.00
C MET A 362 -9.50 -2.07 2.02
N PHE A 363 -8.53 -2.85 1.52
CA PHE A 363 -7.12 -2.55 1.67
C PHE A 363 -6.41 -2.44 0.32
N GLY A 364 -5.52 -1.45 0.19
CA GLY A 364 -4.66 -1.26 -0.96
C GLY A 364 -3.65 -0.14 -0.70
N ASP A 365 -2.54 -0.14 -1.41
CA ASP A 365 -1.48 0.87 -1.26
C ASP A 365 -1.82 2.10 -2.11
N LEU A 366 -2.48 3.11 -1.54
CA LEU A 366 -3.00 4.26 -2.29
C LEU A 366 -1.87 5.26 -2.60
N ASP A 367 -0.87 5.38 -1.73
CA ASP A 367 0.21 6.37 -1.88
C ASP A 367 1.51 5.83 -2.50
N GLY A 368 1.65 4.50 -2.59
CA GLY A 368 2.80 3.80 -3.15
C GLY A 368 3.96 3.65 -2.17
N ASP A 369 3.73 3.79 -0.86
CA ASP A 369 4.76 3.60 0.17
C ASP A 369 5.00 2.12 0.53
N GLY A 370 4.19 1.23 -0.02
CA GLY A 370 4.27 -0.22 0.14
C GLY A 370 3.51 -0.76 1.35
N LYS A 371 2.86 0.09 2.14
CA LYS A 371 1.94 -0.30 3.20
C LYS A 371 0.51 -0.29 2.68
N LEU A 372 -0.33 -1.11 3.29
CA LEU A 372 -1.74 -1.11 2.95
C LEU A 372 -2.45 0.04 3.66
N ASP A 373 -2.94 0.98 2.86
CA ASP A 373 -3.94 1.95 3.26
C ASP A 373 -5.33 1.31 3.30
N ILE A 374 -6.31 2.04 3.79
CA ILE A 374 -7.67 1.53 4.01
C ILE A 374 -8.70 2.47 3.41
N LEU A 375 -9.64 1.88 2.66
CA LEU A 375 -10.86 2.53 2.21
C LEU A 375 -12.03 1.91 2.95
N PHE A 376 -12.87 2.75 3.53
CA PHE A 376 -14.15 2.33 4.08
C PHE A 376 -15.25 2.59 3.06
N ARG A 377 -16.05 1.55 2.80
CA ARG A 377 -17.42 1.74 2.35
C ARG A 377 -18.27 1.98 3.59
N CYS A 378 -18.75 3.20 3.72
CA CYS A 378 -19.54 3.68 4.83
C CYS A 378 -21.03 3.44 4.55
N ASN A 379 -21.62 2.46 5.22
CA ASN A 379 -23.03 2.14 5.04
C ASN A 379 -23.88 3.26 5.64
N ASN A 380 -25.04 3.55 5.06
CA ASN A 380 -25.97 4.57 5.54
C ASN A 380 -27.01 4.04 6.55
N GLY A 381 -26.86 2.78 6.99
CA GLY A 381 -27.78 2.12 7.91
C GLY A 381 -28.92 1.34 7.24
N ILE A 382 -29.02 1.37 5.91
CA ILE A 382 -30.01 0.58 5.18
C ILE A 382 -29.64 -0.89 5.19
N ARG A 383 -30.64 -1.73 5.45
CA ARG A 383 -30.58 -3.18 5.25
C ARG A 383 -31.73 -3.54 4.32
N GLU A 384 -31.47 -4.28 3.25
CA GLU A 384 -32.47 -4.89 2.35
C GLU A 384 -33.89 -4.28 2.38
N ASN A 385 -34.18 -3.32 1.49
CA ASN A 385 -35.49 -2.66 1.35
C ASN A 385 -36.02 -1.91 2.60
N THR A 386 -35.20 -1.63 3.62
CA THR A 386 -35.60 -0.72 4.72
C THR A 386 -35.77 0.72 4.23
N ARG A 387 -36.58 1.50 4.97
CA ARG A 387 -36.84 2.92 4.68
C ARG A 387 -35.56 3.73 4.51
N ASP A 388 -35.57 4.64 3.53
CA ASP A 388 -34.50 5.60 3.29
C ASP A 388 -34.20 6.45 4.54
N PRO A 389 -32.95 6.43 5.05
CA PRO A 389 -32.49 7.29 6.12
C PRO A 389 -32.18 8.72 5.66
N GLY A 390 -32.23 9.02 4.35
CA GLY A 390 -31.89 10.33 3.78
C GLY A 390 -30.39 10.62 3.77
N LEU A 391 -29.55 9.57 3.84
CA LEU A 391 -28.10 9.66 3.86
C LEU A 391 -27.51 8.81 2.72
N PRO A 392 -26.52 9.32 1.96
CA PRO A 392 -25.85 8.53 0.94
C PRO A 392 -24.95 7.46 1.57
N VAL A 393 -24.68 6.38 0.83
CA VAL A 393 -23.46 5.58 1.09
C VAL A 393 -22.27 6.44 0.74
N GLU A 394 -21.21 6.33 1.53
CA GLU A 394 -20.01 7.11 1.31
C GLU A 394 -18.78 6.23 1.22
N LEU A 395 -17.72 6.81 0.67
CA LEU A 395 -16.37 6.30 0.72
C LEU A 395 -15.55 7.18 1.63
N GLU A 396 -14.70 6.59 2.46
CA GLU A 396 -13.76 7.31 3.32
C GLU A 396 -12.40 6.60 3.31
N ALA A 397 -11.36 7.29 2.81
CA ALA A 397 -10.02 6.74 2.69
C ALA A 397 -9.11 7.23 3.83
N PHE A 398 -8.25 6.36 4.32
CA PHE A 398 -7.22 6.66 5.30
C PHE A 398 -5.91 6.01 4.88
N THR A 399 -4.81 6.67 5.20
CA THR A 399 -3.50 6.02 5.09
C THR A 399 -3.35 4.89 6.11
N SER A 400 -2.36 4.01 5.94
CA SER A 400 -2.01 2.89 6.83
C SER A 400 -1.81 3.28 8.30
N TYR A 401 -1.52 4.55 8.56
CA TYR A 401 -1.30 5.12 9.89
C TYR A 401 -2.47 5.96 10.43
N GLY A 402 -3.67 5.83 9.83
CA GLY A 402 -4.92 6.37 10.37
C GLY A 402 -5.21 7.83 10.03
N LYS A 403 -4.52 8.42 9.05
CA LYS A 403 -4.84 9.78 8.59
C LYS A 403 -5.88 9.73 7.49
N GLN A 404 -7.02 10.38 7.73
CA GLN A 404 -8.05 10.56 6.71
C GLN A 404 -7.51 11.33 5.49
N LEU A 405 -7.74 10.80 4.30
CA LEU A 405 -7.36 11.38 3.02
C LEU A 405 -8.50 12.19 2.42
N TRP A 406 -9.64 11.53 2.20
CA TRP A 406 -10.84 12.11 1.61
C TRP A 406 -12.09 11.33 2.02
N ARG A 407 -13.24 11.98 1.87
CA ARG A 407 -14.57 11.39 2.05
C ARG A 407 -15.47 11.87 0.92
N LYS A 408 -16.26 10.98 0.33
CA LYS A 408 -17.13 11.32 -0.81
C LYS A 408 -18.42 10.50 -0.82
N PRO A 409 -19.58 11.10 -1.14
CA PRO A 409 -20.79 10.34 -1.39
C PRO A 409 -20.60 9.43 -2.60
N LEU A 410 -20.98 8.17 -2.46
CA LEU A 410 -20.91 7.14 -3.49
C LEU A 410 -22.23 7.08 -4.27
N ILE A 411 -23.33 6.86 -3.57
CA ILE A 411 -24.67 6.71 -4.15
C ILE A 411 -25.74 7.05 -3.10
N ASP A 412 -26.91 7.51 -3.53
CA ASP A 412 -28.08 7.75 -2.69
C ASP A 412 -29.12 6.62 -2.81
N TYR A 413 -30.18 6.71 -2.01
CA TYR A 413 -31.22 5.68 -1.90
C TYR A 413 -31.96 5.43 -3.22
N ASP A 414 -32.39 6.50 -3.90
CA ASP A 414 -33.21 6.41 -5.11
C ASP A 414 -32.48 5.71 -6.26
N ASN A 415 -31.15 5.74 -6.24
CA ASN A 415 -30.30 5.04 -7.21
C ASN A 415 -29.79 3.68 -6.68
N CYS A 416 -29.84 3.46 -5.36
CA CYS A 416 -29.39 2.22 -4.72
C CYS A 416 -29.69 2.11 -3.20
N TYR A 417 -30.10 0.93 -2.70
CA TYR A 417 -30.40 0.69 -1.27
C TYR A 417 -29.18 0.72 -0.32
N GLY A 418 -28.00 1.17 -0.75
CA GLY A 418 -26.89 1.46 0.13
C GLY A 418 -26.29 0.30 0.96
N ASN A 419 -26.46 -0.96 0.52
CA ASN A 419 -25.91 -2.16 1.19
C ASN A 419 -24.83 -2.85 0.35
N ALA A 420 -24.05 -3.74 0.95
CA ALA A 420 -22.83 -4.26 0.32
C ALA A 420 -23.07 -5.04 -0.99
N ASN A 421 -24.31 -5.46 -1.25
CA ASN A 421 -24.71 -6.14 -2.49
C ASN A 421 -25.02 -5.18 -3.66
N ASN A 422 -24.95 -3.86 -3.46
CA ASN A 422 -25.50 -2.93 -4.45
C ASN A 422 -24.68 -1.67 -4.72
N SER A 423 -23.63 -1.44 -3.92
CA SER A 423 -22.63 -0.40 -4.20
C SER A 423 -21.23 -1.02 -4.12
N PRO A 424 -20.81 -1.77 -5.16
CA PRO A 424 -19.50 -2.40 -5.21
C PRO A 424 -18.41 -1.34 -5.33
N VAL A 425 -17.26 -1.67 -4.74
CA VAL A 425 -16.06 -0.85 -4.69
C VAL A 425 -14.88 -1.80 -4.76
N LEU A 426 -13.83 -1.43 -5.50
CA LEU A 426 -12.58 -2.16 -5.60
C LEU A 426 -11.41 -1.21 -5.34
N ILE A 427 -10.33 -1.73 -4.75
CA ILE A 427 -9.03 -1.04 -4.66
C ILE A 427 -7.99 -1.88 -5.39
N TYR A 428 -7.35 -1.33 -6.42
CA TYR A 428 -6.31 -2.02 -7.17
C TYR A 428 -5.41 -1.05 -7.93
N ASP A 429 -4.15 -1.43 -8.16
CA ASP A 429 -3.27 -0.72 -9.09
C ASP A 429 -3.62 -1.14 -10.52
N PHE A 430 -4.50 -0.39 -11.17
CA PHE A 430 -4.99 -0.70 -12.51
C PHE A 430 -4.03 -0.28 -13.61
N ASN A 431 -3.17 0.71 -13.34
CA ASN A 431 -2.27 1.30 -14.34
C ASN A 431 -0.82 0.78 -14.24
N GLY A 432 -0.47 0.08 -13.15
CA GLY A 432 0.85 -0.49 -12.89
C GLY A 432 1.89 0.52 -12.41
N ASP A 433 1.50 1.68 -11.89
CA ASP A 433 2.41 2.74 -11.41
C ASP A 433 2.85 2.55 -9.95
N GLY A 434 2.37 1.49 -9.29
CA GLY A 434 2.65 1.18 -7.90
C GLY A 434 1.71 1.84 -6.90
N LYS A 435 0.66 2.54 -7.36
CA LYS A 435 -0.37 3.17 -6.52
C LYS A 435 -1.74 2.64 -6.90
N ALA A 436 -2.50 2.24 -5.91
CA ALA A 436 -3.83 1.73 -6.12
C ALA A 436 -4.84 2.86 -6.38
N GLU A 437 -5.68 2.66 -7.40
CA GLU A 437 -6.88 3.45 -7.62
C GLU A 437 -8.12 2.76 -7.03
N VAL A 438 -9.22 3.50 -7.00
CA VAL A 438 -10.52 3.01 -6.53
C VAL A 438 -11.48 2.93 -7.71
N ALA A 439 -11.98 1.73 -8.00
CA ALA A 439 -13.08 1.56 -8.95
C ALA A 439 -14.40 1.46 -8.20
N ALA A 440 -15.42 2.20 -8.61
CA ALA A 440 -16.68 2.27 -7.88
C ALA A 440 -17.89 2.51 -8.80
N ARG A 441 -19.05 1.96 -8.41
CA ARG A 441 -20.36 2.34 -8.96
C ARG A 441 -20.83 3.62 -8.26
N MET A 442 -20.82 4.76 -8.95
CA MET A 442 -20.96 6.07 -8.35
C MET A 442 -22.01 6.94 -9.04
N LEU A 443 -22.82 7.67 -8.26
CA LEU A 443 -23.70 8.73 -8.77
C LEU A 443 -22.88 10.00 -9.05
N VAL A 444 -22.84 10.42 -10.31
CA VAL A 444 -22.11 11.61 -10.77
C VAL A 444 -22.98 12.44 -11.70
N ASN A 445 -23.37 13.64 -11.25
CA ASN A 445 -24.22 14.57 -12.00
C ASN A 445 -25.56 13.94 -12.47
N GLY A 446 -26.18 13.11 -11.63
CA GLY A 446 -27.46 12.46 -11.92
C GLY A 446 -27.37 11.20 -12.78
N SER A 447 -26.17 10.75 -13.15
CA SER A 447 -25.94 9.47 -13.83
C SER A 447 -25.20 8.51 -12.92
N VAL A 448 -25.58 7.23 -12.93
CA VAL A 448 -24.84 6.18 -12.22
C VAL A 448 -23.76 5.66 -13.16
N ASP A 449 -22.50 5.88 -12.79
CA ASP A 449 -21.33 5.56 -13.60
C ASP A 449 -20.50 4.45 -12.96
N LEU A 450 -19.81 3.67 -13.79
CA LEU A 450 -18.55 3.02 -13.41
C LEU A 450 -17.45 4.08 -13.45
N ALA A 451 -16.85 4.37 -12.29
CA ALA A 451 -15.82 5.39 -12.17
C ALA A 451 -14.51 4.80 -11.62
N ILE A 452 -13.38 5.29 -12.13
CA ILE A 452 -12.05 5.08 -11.55
C ILE A 452 -11.58 6.38 -10.93
N LEU A 453 -11.25 6.34 -9.65
CA LEU A 453 -10.83 7.46 -8.83
C LEU A 453 -9.36 7.30 -8.44
N ASP A 454 -8.62 8.39 -8.43
CA ASP A 454 -7.29 8.46 -7.82
C ASP A 454 -7.38 8.08 -6.34
N GLY A 455 -6.59 7.09 -5.92
CA GLY A 455 -6.66 6.54 -4.56
C GLY A 455 -6.37 7.55 -3.46
N MET A 456 -5.46 8.50 -3.72
CA MET A 456 -5.02 9.49 -2.73
C MET A 456 -5.94 10.70 -2.58
N THR A 457 -6.68 11.04 -3.63
CA THR A 457 -7.46 12.29 -3.68
C THR A 457 -8.95 12.06 -3.84
N GLY A 458 -9.38 10.86 -4.25
CA GLY A 458 -10.78 10.58 -4.60
C GLY A 458 -11.24 11.35 -5.84
N LYS A 459 -10.31 11.93 -6.61
CA LYS A 459 -10.62 12.62 -7.86
C LYS A 459 -10.97 11.58 -8.92
N ILE A 460 -12.11 11.78 -9.59
CA ILE A 460 -12.48 10.94 -10.74
C ILE A 460 -11.46 11.15 -11.86
N LEU A 461 -10.79 10.08 -12.25
CA LEU A 461 -9.86 10.03 -13.36
C LEU A 461 -10.60 9.72 -14.66
N ARG A 462 -11.50 8.73 -14.60
CA ARG A 462 -12.23 8.17 -15.74
C ARG A 462 -13.61 7.72 -15.29
N ARG A 463 -14.60 7.77 -16.19
CA ARG A 463 -15.94 7.24 -15.93
C ARG A 463 -16.66 6.90 -17.23
N THR A 464 -17.55 5.92 -17.16
CA THR A 464 -18.50 5.55 -18.20
C THR A 464 -19.85 5.23 -17.53
N PRO A 465 -21.01 5.43 -18.19
CA PRO A 465 -22.29 5.03 -17.63
C PRO A 465 -22.27 3.57 -17.19
N TRP A 466 -22.84 3.28 -16.01
CA TRP A 466 -22.99 1.91 -15.54
C TRP A 466 -23.90 1.13 -16.51
N PRO A 467 -23.61 -0.14 -16.81
CA PRO A 467 -24.44 -0.93 -17.71
C PRO A 467 -25.89 -1.03 -17.27
N GLU A 468 -26.80 -1.10 -18.24
CA GLU A 468 -28.22 -1.26 -17.95
C GLU A 468 -28.51 -2.50 -17.11
N MET A 469 -29.52 -2.38 -16.25
CA MET A 469 -29.93 -3.47 -15.39
C MET A 469 -30.49 -4.64 -16.21
N ALA A 470 -30.27 -5.88 -15.73
CA ALA A 470 -30.69 -7.08 -16.44
C ALA A 470 -32.22 -7.20 -16.60
N THR A 471 -32.98 -6.70 -15.61
CA THR A 471 -34.45 -6.62 -15.59
C THR A 471 -34.92 -5.35 -14.88
N ASP A 472 -36.16 -4.93 -15.11
CA ASP A 472 -36.81 -3.76 -14.48
C ASP A 472 -37.62 -4.12 -13.22
N HIS A 473 -37.75 -5.41 -12.90
CA HIS A 473 -38.56 -5.90 -11.78
C HIS A 473 -37.80 -5.84 -10.44
N SER A 474 -38.56 -5.51 -9.40
CA SER A 474 -38.08 -5.10 -8.08
C SER A 474 -37.28 -6.17 -7.32
N GLY A 475 -36.25 -5.71 -6.58
CA GLY A 475 -35.45 -6.52 -5.65
C GLY A 475 -34.21 -7.18 -6.28
N THR A 476 -34.38 -7.97 -7.34
CA THR A 476 -33.31 -8.82 -7.92
C THR A 476 -32.28 -8.02 -8.73
N SER A 477 -32.72 -7.02 -9.48
CA SER A 477 -31.84 -6.14 -10.27
C SER A 477 -30.87 -5.36 -9.40
N THR A 478 -31.20 -5.10 -8.13
CA THR A 478 -30.34 -4.28 -7.26
C THR A 478 -29.08 -4.99 -6.79
N ARG A 479 -28.88 -6.28 -7.11
CA ARG A 479 -27.63 -6.99 -6.83
C ARG A 479 -26.60 -6.64 -7.91
N VAL A 480 -25.55 -5.92 -7.54
CA VAL A 480 -24.46 -5.51 -8.43
C VAL A 480 -23.12 -5.78 -7.76
N HIS A 481 -22.20 -6.37 -8.53
CA HIS A 481 -20.89 -6.77 -8.04
C HIS A 481 -19.80 -6.34 -9.01
N MET A 482 -18.57 -6.28 -8.52
CA MET A 482 -17.39 -6.06 -9.35
C MET A 482 -16.24 -6.94 -8.89
N ALA A 483 -15.36 -7.28 -9.82
CA ALA A 483 -14.08 -7.93 -9.54
C ALA A 483 -12.98 -7.42 -10.48
N VAL A 484 -11.74 -7.71 -10.11
CA VAL A 484 -10.56 -7.52 -10.97
C VAL A 484 -10.16 -8.88 -11.54
N ALA A 485 -9.86 -8.95 -12.83
CA ALA A 485 -9.44 -10.17 -13.51
C ALA A 485 -8.31 -9.92 -14.51
N TYR A 486 -7.37 -10.85 -14.63
CA TYR A 486 -6.32 -10.83 -15.64
C TYR A 486 -6.77 -11.65 -16.85
N LEU A 487 -7.73 -11.12 -17.61
CA LEU A 487 -8.35 -11.81 -18.76
C LEU A 487 -7.35 -12.10 -19.89
N ASP A 488 -6.30 -11.27 -20.03
CA ASP A 488 -5.18 -11.48 -20.96
C ASP A 488 -3.95 -12.14 -20.29
N GLY A 489 -4.06 -12.45 -19.00
CA GLY A 489 -3.02 -13.04 -18.15
C GLY A 489 -1.91 -12.06 -17.75
N LYS A 490 -2.00 -10.78 -18.13
CA LYS A 490 -0.93 -9.79 -17.99
C LYS A 490 -1.37 -8.49 -17.32
N ARG A 491 -2.55 -7.98 -17.65
CA ARG A 491 -3.06 -6.69 -17.21
C ARG A 491 -4.40 -6.85 -16.49
N PRO A 492 -4.65 -6.06 -15.44
CA PRO A 492 -5.94 -6.09 -14.76
C PRO A 492 -7.04 -5.55 -15.68
N SER A 493 -8.18 -6.22 -15.67
CA SER A 493 -9.46 -5.81 -16.26
C SER A 493 -10.50 -5.68 -15.16
N LEU A 494 -11.51 -4.85 -15.37
CA LEU A 494 -12.67 -4.74 -14.48
C LEU A 494 -13.79 -5.65 -15.00
N VAL A 495 -14.37 -6.46 -14.13
CA VAL A 495 -15.58 -7.24 -14.44
C VAL A 495 -16.72 -6.70 -13.59
N THR A 496 -17.82 -6.31 -14.23
CA THR A 496 -19.03 -5.81 -13.56
C THR A 496 -20.19 -6.76 -13.78
N GLN A 497 -20.97 -7.03 -12.74
CA GLN A 497 -22.19 -7.82 -12.78
C GLN A 497 -23.39 -6.96 -12.38
N THR A 498 -24.50 -7.12 -13.10
CA THR A 498 -25.81 -6.65 -12.69
C THR A 498 -26.83 -7.78 -12.72
N GLY A 499 -27.61 -7.94 -11.65
CA GLY A 499 -28.57 -9.04 -11.48
C GLY A 499 -27.91 -10.30 -10.91
N LEU A 500 -28.72 -11.15 -10.26
CA LEU A 500 -28.22 -12.34 -9.54
C LEU A 500 -29.22 -13.52 -9.49
N TYR A 501 -30.47 -13.30 -9.10
CA TYR A 501 -31.44 -14.40 -8.90
C TYR A 501 -32.22 -14.80 -10.16
N GLU A 502 -32.14 -14.00 -11.22
CA GLU A 502 -32.92 -14.16 -12.44
C GLU A 502 -32.04 -13.98 -13.68
N ASN A 503 -31.99 -12.78 -14.25
CA ASN A 503 -31.09 -12.50 -15.35
C ASN A 503 -29.88 -11.77 -14.81
N GLU A 504 -28.71 -12.14 -15.33
CA GLU A 504 -27.45 -11.49 -15.00
C GLU A 504 -26.81 -10.93 -16.27
N ARG A 505 -26.26 -9.72 -16.17
CA ARG A 505 -25.41 -9.12 -17.22
C ARG A 505 -24.01 -8.91 -16.69
N PHE A 506 -23.04 -9.48 -17.39
CA PHE A 506 -21.63 -9.31 -17.12
C PHE A 506 -20.98 -8.49 -18.22
N HIS A 507 -20.09 -7.59 -17.83
CA HIS A 507 -19.27 -6.82 -18.76
C HIS A 507 -17.83 -6.81 -18.27
N ALA A 508 -16.88 -6.93 -19.18
CA ALA A 508 -15.48 -6.68 -18.91
C ALA A 508 -15.05 -5.34 -19.50
N TRP A 509 -14.16 -4.63 -18.81
CA TRP A 509 -13.69 -3.29 -19.17
C TRP A 509 -12.18 -3.18 -19.07
N ASP A 510 -11.56 -2.48 -20.02
CA ASP A 510 -10.18 -2.02 -19.90
C ASP A 510 -10.16 -0.81 -18.95
N PRO A 511 -9.47 -0.86 -17.78
CA PRO A 511 -9.47 0.23 -16.83
C PRO A 511 -8.68 1.47 -17.32
N ALA A 512 -7.89 1.38 -18.40
CA ALA A 512 -7.12 2.50 -18.92
C ALA A 512 -8.01 3.58 -19.54
N ASN A 513 -9.13 3.19 -20.16
CA ASN A 513 -10.07 4.08 -20.87
C ASN A 513 -11.54 3.76 -20.60
N LEU A 514 -11.84 2.68 -19.86
CA LEU A 514 -13.19 2.12 -19.67
C LEU A 514 -13.87 1.72 -20.98
N GLU A 515 -13.09 1.20 -21.94
CA GLU A 515 -13.65 0.53 -23.12
C GLU A 515 -14.11 -0.89 -22.76
N GLN A 516 -15.31 -1.25 -23.24
CA GLN A 516 -15.87 -2.58 -23.03
C GLN A 516 -15.09 -3.62 -23.86
N ILE A 517 -14.66 -4.69 -23.20
CA ILE A 517 -13.95 -5.82 -23.79
C ILE A 517 -14.95 -6.85 -24.33
N TRP A 518 -15.90 -7.28 -23.49
CA TRP A 518 -16.97 -8.21 -23.84
C TRP A 518 -18.19 -8.00 -22.95
N GLU A 519 -19.31 -8.59 -23.38
CA GLU A 519 -20.56 -8.67 -22.63
C GLU A 519 -21.07 -10.11 -22.64
N PHE A 520 -21.59 -10.55 -21.50
CA PHE A 520 -22.30 -11.82 -21.36
C PHE A 520 -23.66 -11.58 -20.73
N ASN A 521 -24.70 -12.11 -21.37
CA ASN A 521 -26.07 -12.03 -20.90
C ASN A 521 -26.56 -13.44 -20.53
N SER A 522 -26.85 -13.62 -19.25
CA SER A 522 -27.38 -14.86 -18.71
C SER A 522 -28.90 -14.87 -18.81
N TYR A 523 -29.42 -15.48 -19.88
CA TYR A 523 -30.84 -15.64 -20.13
C TYR A 523 -31.21 -17.13 -20.31
N GLY A 524 -32.35 -17.53 -19.75
CA GLY A 524 -32.85 -18.90 -19.90
C GLY A 524 -32.10 -19.90 -19.03
N ALA A 525 -31.29 -20.77 -19.65
CA ALA A 525 -30.72 -21.95 -18.98
C ALA A 525 -29.66 -21.63 -17.91
N THR A 526 -29.03 -20.46 -17.97
CA THR A 526 -28.05 -19.98 -16.98
C THR A 526 -28.63 -18.94 -16.02
N SER A 527 -29.90 -18.55 -16.21
CA SER A 527 -30.56 -17.58 -15.34
C SER A 527 -30.56 -18.04 -13.88
N GLY A 528 -30.28 -17.10 -12.97
CA GLY A 528 -30.30 -17.29 -11.53
C GLY A 528 -29.12 -18.10 -11.03
N SER A 529 -28.01 -18.11 -11.77
CA SER A 529 -26.77 -18.80 -11.37
C SER A 529 -25.87 -17.92 -10.50
N GLY A 530 -26.04 -16.60 -10.53
CA GLY A 530 -25.10 -15.66 -9.93
C GLY A 530 -24.95 -15.81 -8.42
N SER A 531 -23.78 -15.43 -7.91
CA SER A 531 -23.45 -15.40 -6.48
C SER A 531 -23.41 -13.97 -5.93
N HIS A 532 -23.36 -13.81 -4.61
CA HIS A 532 -23.17 -12.54 -3.91
C HIS A 532 -21.76 -11.91 -4.08
N HIS A 533 -21.00 -12.41 -5.04
CA HIS A 533 -19.68 -11.95 -5.43
C HIS A 533 -19.34 -12.51 -6.81
N VAL A 534 -18.43 -11.83 -7.51
CA VAL A 534 -17.79 -12.37 -8.72
C VAL A 534 -16.44 -12.92 -8.31
N ASP A 535 -16.24 -14.23 -8.44
CA ASP A 535 -14.93 -14.84 -8.21
C ASP A 535 -14.18 -15.03 -9.52
N ILE A 536 -12.87 -14.97 -9.39
CA ILE A 536 -11.92 -14.93 -10.49
C ILE A 536 -10.85 -15.95 -10.17
N ALA A 537 -10.59 -16.86 -11.11
CA ALA A 537 -9.53 -17.84 -10.97
C ALA A 537 -9.12 -18.35 -12.34
N ASP A 538 -7.81 -18.50 -12.56
CA ASP A 538 -7.29 -19.39 -13.58
C ASP A 538 -7.58 -20.84 -13.17
N VAL A 539 -8.49 -21.52 -13.88
CA VAL A 539 -8.92 -22.88 -13.54
C VAL A 539 -8.30 -23.96 -14.42
N ASP A 540 -7.67 -23.59 -15.55
CA ASP A 540 -7.08 -24.52 -16.51
C ASP A 540 -5.57 -24.35 -16.71
N GLY A 541 -4.95 -23.39 -16.03
CA GLY A 541 -3.52 -23.16 -15.95
C GLY A 541 -2.93 -22.44 -17.16
N ASP A 542 -3.75 -21.73 -17.94
CA ASP A 542 -3.28 -21.01 -19.13
C ASP A 542 -2.73 -19.59 -18.81
N GLY A 543 -2.81 -19.18 -17.54
CA GLY A 543 -2.34 -17.90 -17.02
C GLY A 543 -3.38 -16.79 -17.07
N ARG A 544 -4.53 -16.99 -17.73
CA ARG A 544 -5.66 -16.07 -17.81
C ARG A 544 -6.72 -16.47 -16.80
N ASP A 545 -7.42 -15.48 -16.26
CA ASP A 545 -8.45 -15.75 -15.27
C ASP A 545 -9.82 -15.97 -15.93
N GLU A 546 -10.51 -17.05 -15.56
CA GLU A 546 -11.94 -17.23 -15.79
C GLU A 546 -12.80 -16.41 -14.81
N VAL A 547 -14.08 -16.22 -15.16
CA VAL A 547 -15.04 -15.43 -14.40
C VAL A 547 -16.24 -16.26 -13.94
N PHE A 548 -16.44 -16.38 -12.63
CA PHE A 548 -17.57 -17.09 -12.05
C PHE A 548 -18.81 -16.20 -11.94
N ASN A 549 -19.87 -16.60 -12.63
CA ASN A 549 -21.25 -16.20 -12.37
C ASN A 549 -21.93 -17.25 -11.48
N GLY A 550 -21.50 -17.32 -10.21
CA GLY A 550 -21.89 -18.37 -9.27
C GLY A 550 -21.73 -19.78 -9.86
N THR A 551 -22.84 -20.46 -10.16
CA THR A 551 -22.84 -21.83 -10.71
C THR A 551 -22.59 -21.95 -12.23
N THR A 552 -22.26 -20.83 -12.88
CA THR A 552 -21.83 -20.76 -14.28
C THR A 552 -20.42 -20.17 -14.37
N LEU A 553 -19.55 -20.77 -15.19
CA LEU A 553 -18.18 -20.27 -15.43
C LEU A 553 -18.05 -19.72 -16.85
N LEU A 554 -17.48 -18.53 -16.98
CA LEU A 554 -17.15 -17.89 -18.25
C LEU A 554 -15.65 -17.99 -18.52
N ASN A 555 -15.29 -18.22 -19.77
CA ASN A 555 -13.94 -18.06 -20.29
C ASN A 555 -13.49 -16.59 -20.20
N PRO A 556 -12.18 -16.30 -20.34
CA PRO A 556 -11.66 -14.94 -20.30
C PRO A 556 -12.26 -14.00 -21.38
N ASP A 557 -12.83 -14.55 -22.45
CA ASP A 557 -13.50 -13.82 -23.54
C ASP A 557 -15.01 -13.61 -23.34
N GLY A 558 -15.56 -14.03 -22.20
CA GLY A 558 -16.98 -13.91 -21.84
C GLY A 558 -17.87 -15.03 -22.36
N THR A 559 -17.34 -16.02 -23.10
CA THR A 559 -18.12 -17.19 -23.52
C THR A 559 -18.31 -18.19 -22.37
N ILE A 560 -19.42 -18.93 -22.35
CA ILE A 560 -19.65 -19.95 -21.32
C ILE A 560 -18.64 -21.09 -21.48
N LYS A 561 -17.91 -21.41 -20.40
CA LYS A 561 -17.06 -22.60 -20.29
C LYS A 561 -17.91 -23.82 -19.89
N TRP A 562 -18.66 -23.68 -18.79
CA TRP A 562 -19.61 -24.68 -18.31
C TRP A 562 -20.64 -24.06 -17.35
N ALA A 563 -21.73 -24.78 -17.09
CA ALA A 563 -22.71 -24.46 -16.05
C ALA A 563 -23.19 -25.75 -15.40
N ILE A 564 -23.35 -25.75 -14.07
CA ILE A 564 -23.87 -26.93 -13.34
C ILE A 564 -25.40 -26.88 -13.15
N HIS A 565 -26.05 -25.78 -13.52
CA HIS A 565 -27.50 -25.58 -13.44
C HIS A 565 -28.06 -25.88 -12.04
N ARG A 566 -27.47 -25.29 -10.99
CA ARG A 566 -27.91 -25.45 -9.59
C ARG A 566 -28.44 -24.17 -8.96
N ALA A 567 -28.72 -23.15 -9.79
CA ALA A 567 -29.21 -21.85 -9.34
C ALA A 567 -28.21 -21.14 -8.39
N HIS A 568 -28.71 -20.20 -7.60
CA HIS A 568 -27.93 -19.23 -6.85
C HIS A 568 -27.15 -19.89 -5.69
N PRO A 569 -25.81 -19.72 -5.64
CA PRO A 569 -25.02 -20.03 -4.47
C PRO A 569 -24.67 -18.78 -3.64
N ASP A 570 -24.76 -18.94 -2.32
CA ASP A 570 -24.31 -17.95 -1.35
C ASP A 570 -22.78 -17.97 -1.17
N ILE A 571 -22.17 -19.15 -1.28
CA ILE A 571 -20.71 -19.33 -1.18
C ILE A 571 -20.20 -20.01 -2.44
N VAL A 572 -19.16 -19.42 -3.01
CA VAL A 572 -18.30 -20.03 -4.02
C VAL A 572 -16.87 -19.99 -3.48
N ALA A 573 -16.26 -21.16 -3.31
CA ALA A 573 -14.89 -21.29 -2.82
C ALA A 573 -14.06 -22.11 -3.82
N ILE A 574 -13.20 -21.43 -4.57
CA ILE A 574 -12.34 -22.04 -5.60
C ILE A 574 -10.98 -22.33 -4.98
N LYS A 575 -10.63 -23.61 -4.85
CA LYS A 575 -9.53 -24.08 -4.00
C LYS A 575 -9.01 -25.44 -4.47
N HIS A 576 -7.75 -25.76 -4.20
CA HIS A 576 -7.22 -27.14 -4.19
C HIS A 576 -7.73 -27.90 -2.96
N ILE A 577 -8.96 -28.41 -3.04
CA ILE A 577 -9.67 -29.06 -1.91
C ILE A 577 -9.30 -30.54 -1.82
N LEU A 578 -9.25 -31.22 -2.96
CA LEU A 578 -8.98 -32.65 -3.00
C LEU A 578 -7.48 -32.94 -2.85
N PRO A 579 -7.11 -33.94 -2.02
CA PRO A 579 -5.71 -34.26 -1.79
C PRO A 579 -5.04 -34.80 -3.07
N GLY A 580 -3.84 -34.30 -3.35
CA GLY A 580 -3.00 -34.80 -4.46
C GLY A 580 -3.48 -34.45 -5.86
N THR A 581 -4.53 -33.64 -6.02
CA THR A 581 -4.99 -33.17 -7.34
C THR A 581 -4.29 -31.87 -7.74
N LYS A 582 -3.88 -31.75 -9.00
CA LYS A 582 -3.37 -30.48 -9.56
C LYS A 582 -4.47 -29.50 -9.94
N GLY A 583 -5.66 -30.01 -10.27
CA GLY A 583 -6.81 -29.18 -10.61
C GLY A 583 -7.41 -28.53 -9.37
N ARG A 584 -8.07 -27.39 -9.56
CA ARG A 584 -8.88 -26.73 -8.53
C ARG A 584 -10.26 -27.36 -8.48
N GLN A 585 -10.89 -27.26 -7.32
CA GLN A 585 -12.30 -27.57 -7.11
C GLN A 585 -13.05 -26.31 -6.70
N VAL A 586 -14.36 -26.34 -6.92
CA VAL A 586 -15.27 -25.31 -6.48
C VAL A 586 -16.21 -25.92 -5.46
N PHE A 587 -16.13 -25.43 -4.22
CA PHE A 587 -17.12 -25.72 -3.20
C PHE A 587 -18.24 -24.69 -3.29
N TYR A 588 -19.45 -25.18 -3.60
CA TYR A 588 -20.66 -24.38 -3.67
C TYR A 588 -21.56 -24.66 -2.47
N VAL A 589 -22.10 -23.57 -1.92
CA VAL A 589 -23.21 -23.57 -0.97
C VAL A 589 -24.41 -22.95 -1.67
N VAL A 590 -25.37 -23.78 -2.06
CA VAL A 590 -26.53 -23.38 -2.87
C VAL A 590 -27.72 -23.04 -1.97
N GLU A 591 -28.26 -21.82 -2.12
CA GLU A 591 -29.40 -21.32 -1.34
C GLU A 591 -30.72 -21.89 -1.87
N THR A 592 -30.90 -21.88 -3.19
CA THR A 592 -32.23 -22.02 -3.82
C THR A 592 -32.91 -23.32 -3.42
N SER A 593 -34.14 -23.23 -2.89
CA SER A 593 -34.80 -24.35 -2.21
C SER A 593 -34.83 -25.65 -3.01
N THR A 594 -35.02 -25.64 -4.33
CA THR A 594 -35.05 -26.89 -5.14
C THR A 594 -33.69 -27.60 -5.23
N HIS A 595 -32.59 -26.87 -5.13
CA HIS A 595 -31.22 -27.39 -5.24
C HIS A 595 -30.40 -27.17 -3.97
N ALA A 596 -31.03 -26.73 -2.86
CA ALA A 596 -30.35 -26.31 -1.65
C ALA A 596 -29.40 -27.42 -1.16
N GLY A 597 -28.14 -27.06 -0.90
CA GLY A 597 -27.13 -28.07 -0.59
C GLY A 597 -25.68 -27.62 -0.76
N ALA A 598 -24.79 -28.54 -0.43
CA ALA A 598 -23.36 -28.45 -0.64
C ALA A 598 -22.95 -29.26 -1.87
N TYR A 599 -22.06 -28.70 -2.71
CA TYR A 599 -21.53 -29.36 -3.90
C TYR A 599 -20.02 -29.17 -3.98
N LEU A 600 -19.33 -30.20 -4.43
CA LEU A 600 -17.94 -30.09 -4.86
C LEU A 600 -17.85 -30.38 -6.35
N VAL A 601 -17.21 -29.47 -7.09
CA VAL A 601 -17.17 -29.47 -8.55
C VAL A 601 -15.74 -29.36 -9.02
N ASP A 602 -15.36 -30.06 -10.08
CA ASP A 602 -14.08 -29.84 -10.76
C ASP A 602 -14.11 -28.48 -11.48
N ALA A 603 -13.19 -27.58 -11.15
CA ALA A 603 -13.26 -26.19 -11.60
C ALA A 603 -13.04 -26.03 -13.12
N ALA A 604 -12.22 -26.89 -13.72
CA ALA A 604 -11.93 -26.81 -15.15
C ALA A 604 -13.11 -27.31 -16.00
N THR A 605 -13.81 -28.36 -15.54
CA THR A 605 -14.80 -29.08 -16.36
C THR A 605 -16.25 -28.88 -15.93
N GLY A 606 -16.51 -28.36 -14.73
CA GLY A 606 -17.86 -28.26 -14.17
C GLY A 606 -18.45 -29.61 -13.74
N LYS A 607 -17.66 -30.68 -13.73
CA LYS A 607 -18.13 -32.01 -13.31
C LYS A 607 -18.40 -32.01 -11.80
N ILE A 608 -19.64 -32.26 -11.40
CA ILE A 608 -20.00 -32.51 -10.00
C ILE A 608 -19.27 -33.77 -9.53
N ILE A 609 -18.41 -33.61 -8.52
CA ILE A 609 -17.65 -34.69 -7.89
C ILE A 609 -18.54 -35.40 -6.88
N TRP A 610 -19.22 -34.62 -6.04
CA TRP A 610 -20.27 -35.09 -5.14
C TRP A 610 -21.25 -33.96 -4.80
N LYS A 611 -22.42 -34.33 -4.28
CA LYS A 611 -23.45 -33.41 -3.77
C LYS A 611 -24.03 -33.93 -2.44
N LEU A 612 -24.40 -33.01 -1.57
CA LEU A 612 -25.23 -33.24 -0.39
C LEU A 612 -26.34 -32.19 -0.42
N ASN A 613 -27.51 -32.55 -0.95
CA ASN A 613 -28.55 -31.57 -1.24
C ASN A 613 -29.95 -32.08 -0.88
N ARG A 614 -30.94 -31.18 -1.07
CA ARG A 614 -32.34 -31.42 -0.77
C ARG A 614 -32.96 -32.63 -1.46
N GLU A 615 -32.47 -32.96 -2.65
CA GLU A 615 -32.97 -34.12 -3.42
C GLU A 615 -32.76 -35.43 -2.65
N ASP A 616 -31.65 -35.53 -1.91
CA ASP A 616 -31.28 -36.74 -1.17
C ASP A 616 -31.59 -36.61 0.34
N ASP A 617 -31.63 -35.39 0.89
CA ASP A 617 -31.94 -35.11 2.29
C ASP A 617 -32.84 -33.85 2.43
N PRO A 618 -34.13 -34.00 2.74
CA PRO A 618 -35.08 -32.88 2.76
C PRO A 618 -34.82 -31.84 3.85
N ARG A 619 -33.90 -32.10 4.80
CA ARG A 619 -33.46 -31.12 5.80
C ARG A 619 -32.76 -29.91 5.19
N TRP A 620 -32.17 -30.05 3.99
CA TRP A 620 -31.62 -28.92 3.26
C TRP A 620 -32.75 -28.03 2.75
N THR A 621 -32.94 -26.90 3.39
CA THR A 621 -33.97 -25.91 3.02
C THR A 621 -33.37 -24.69 2.34
N HIS A 622 -32.20 -24.26 2.83
CA HIS A 622 -31.44 -23.11 2.37
C HIS A 622 -30.03 -23.27 2.96
N ALA A 623 -28.99 -23.41 2.13
CA ALA A 623 -27.62 -23.38 2.60
C ALA A 623 -27.05 -21.96 2.42
N HIS A 624 -26.59 -21.33 3.50
CA HIS A 624 -26.41 -19.86 3.54
C HIS A 624 -24.98 -19.41 3.87
N ILE A 625 -24.36 -20.04 4.86
CA ILE A 625 -23.00 -19.69 5.29
C ILE A 625 -22.02 -20.79 4.92
N GLY A 626 -20.74 -20.47 4.84
CA GLY A 626 -19.74 -21.52 4.72
C GLY A 626 -18.32 -21.06 4.45
N TRP A 627 -17.41 -22.01 4.56
CA TRP A 627 -16.01 -21.87 4.20
C TRP A 627 -15.39 -23.24 3.87
N ALA A 628 -14.24 -23.22 3.21
CA ALA A 628 -13.42 -24.39 2.90
C ALA A 628 -11.96 -24.09 3.29
N ALA A 629 -11.40 -24.89 4.20
CA ALA A 629 -10.04 -24.70 4.73
C ALA A 629 -9.48 -26.02 5.29
N ASP A 630 -8.16 -26.17 5.24
CA ASP A 630 -7.46 -27.27 5.92
C ASP A 630 -7.35 -26.93 7.41
N ILE A 631 -8.20 -27.54 8.24
CA ILE A 631 -8.26 -27.28 9.69
C ILE A 631 -7.80 -28.48 10.52
N SER A 632 -7.50 -29.62 9.89
CA SER A 632 -7.11 -30.84 10.58
C SER A 632 -6.29 -31.79 9.72
N ALA A 633 -5.16 -32.25 10.25
CA ALA A 633 -4.39 -33.33 9.65
C ALA A 633 -5.06 -34.72 9.72
N ALA A 634 -6.22 -34.83 10.40
CA ALA A 634 -6.91 -36.11 10.56
C ALA A 634 -7.59 -36.59 9.27
N HIS A 635 -7.94 -35.68 8.36
CA HIS A 635 -8.59 -35.99 7.10
C HIS A 635 -7.79 -35.40 5.93
N PRO A 636 -7.51 -36.18 4.87
CA PRO A 636 -6.81 -35.64 3.71
C PRO A 636 -7.64 -34.59 2.93
N GLY A 637 -6.99 -33.48 2.55
CA GLY A 637 -7.63 -32.38 1.83
C GLY A 637 -8.25 -31.34 2.75
N MET A 638 -9.08 -30.45 2.21
CA MET A 638 -9.74 -29.41 3.01
C MET A 638 -11.07 -29.88 3.58
N GLU A 639 -11.36 -29.47 4.82
CA GLU A 639 -12.72 -29.51 5.35
C GLU A 639 -13.56 -28.35 4.82
N MET A 640 -14.87 -28.56 4.79
CA MET A 640 -15.84 -27.56 4.36
C MET A 640 -17.02 -27.51 5.34
N LEU A 641 -17.43 -26.28 5.66
CA LEU A 641 -18.53 -25.98 6.56
C LEU A 641 -19.67 -25.33 5.79
N THR A 642 -20.91 -25.73 6.09
CA THR A 642 -22.10 -24.94 5.77
C THR A 642 -23.23 -25.21 6.78
N ASN A 643 -24.46 -24.78 6.48
CA ASN A 643 -25.66 -25.04 7.26
C ASN A 643 -26.84 -25.48 6.37
N ARG A 644 -27.88 -26.10 6.96
CA ARG A 644 -29.05 -26.60 6.21
C ARG A 644 -30.30 -25.69 6.27
N ASP A 645 -30.31 -24.72 7.19
CA ASP A 645 -31.50 -24.02 7.70
C ASP A 645 -31.49 -22.49 7.50
N GLY A 646 -30.81 -22.01 6.45
CA GLY A 646 -30.82 -20.61 6.01
C GLY A 646 -30.14 -19.64 6.98
N HIS A 647 -30.67 -18.41 7.08
CA HIS A 647 -30.08 -17.35 7.89
C HIS A 647 -30.01 -17.64 9.41
N LEU A 648 -30.73 -18.67 9.89
CA LEU A 648 -30.66 -19.09 11.29
C LEU A 648 -29.31 -19.72 11.63
N ALA A 649 -28.70 -20.42 10.67
CA ALA A 649 -27.42 -21.11 10.81
C ALA A 649 -27.30 -21.97 12.08
N LYS A 650 -28.37 -22.70 12.44
CA LYS A 650 -28.40 -23.58 13.63
C LYS A 650 -28.02 -25.02 13.27
N GLU A 651 -28.35 -25.47 12.07
CA GLU A 651 -28.00 -26.80 11.58
C GLU A 651 -26.71 -26.78 10.77
N THR A 652 -25.60 -26.47 11.44
CA THR A 652 -24.26 -26.47 10.85
C THR A 652 -23.73 -27.88 10.65
N VAL A 653 -23.01 -28.08 9.54
CA VAL A 653 -22.45 -29.37 9.14
C VAL A 653 -21.05 -29.15 8.60
N LEU A 654 -20.08 -29.86 9.17
CA LEU A 654 -18.72 -29.95 8.68
C LEU A 654 -18.56 -31.28 7.94
N PHE A 655 -17.96 -31.24 6.76
CA PHE A 655 -17.64 -32.42 5.96
C PHE A 655 -16.22 -32.35 5.42
N GLY A 656 -15.64 -33.53 5.16
CA GLY A 656 -14.33 -33.66 4.56
C GLY A 656 -14.36 -33.46 3.04
N SER A 657 -13.17 -33.43 2.43
CA SER A 657 -12.99 -33.27 0.98
C SER A 657 -13.70 -34.37 0.16
N ASP A 658 -13.94 -35.55 0.76
CA ASP A 658 -14.64 -36.69 0.16
C ASP A 658 -16.18 -36.64 0.31
N GLY A 659 -16.72 -35.56 0.92
CA GLY A 659 -18.15 -35.37 1.14
C GLY A 659 -18.72 -36.12 2.35
N LYS A 660 -17.89 -36.78 3.17
CA LYS A 660 -18.37 -37.40 4.41
C LYS A 660 -18.59 -36.35 5.49
N ILE A 661 -19.72 -36.44 6.18
CA ILE A 661 -20.01 -35.62 7.36
C ILE A 661 -19.04 -36.00 8.49
N LEU A 662 -18.29 -35.01 8.97
CA LEU A 662 -17.33 -35.15 10.07
C LEU A 662 -17.95 -34.72 11.40
N MET A 663 -18.79 -33.68 11.38
CA MET A 663 -19.43 -33.14 12.57
C MET A 663 -20.76 -32.46 12.21
N GLU A 664 -21.82 -32.78 12.95
CA GLU A 664 -23.05 -31.97 12.97
C GLU A 664 -23.04 -31.05 14.20
N GLY A 665 -23.59 -29.85 14.07
CA GLY A 665 -23.58 -28.85 15.15
C GLY A 665 -22.22 -28.21 15.38
N PHE A 666 -21.44 -27.99 14.32
CA PHE A 666 -20.19 -27.23 14.40
C PHE A 666 -20.44 -25.81 14.96
N PRO A 667 -19.68 -25.34 15.96
CA PRO A 667 -19.93 -24.04 16.58
C PRO A 667 -20.03 -22.89 15.58
N ALA A 668 -21.15 -22.17 15.64
CA ALA A 668 -21.47 -21.15 14.64
C ALA A 668 -20.43 -20.02 14.63
N ARG A 669 -20.16 -19.51 13.41
CA ARG A 669 -19.39 -18.29 13.13
C ARG A 669 -17.90 -18.33 13.49
N TYR A 670 -17.37 -19.46 13.94
CA TYR A 670 -15.92 -19.67 13.93
C TYR A 670 -15.37 -19.57 12.49
N ARG A 671 -14.20 -18.95 12.34
CA ARG A 671 -13.57 -18.72 11.03
C ARG A 671 -12.15 -19.30 10.99
N PRO A 672 -11.74 -19.96 9.89
CA PRO A 672 -10.36 -20.36 9.69
C PRO A 672 -9.43 -19.14 9.68
N VAL A 673 -8.28 -19.25 10.34
CA VAL A 673 -7.25 -18.21 10.40
C VAL A 673 -5.87 -18.85 10.53
N ASN A 674 -4.89 -18.33 9.81
CA ASN A 674 -3.49 -18.66 10.00
C ASN A 674 -2.87 -17.80 11.12
N TRP A 675 -3.34 -17.96 12.36
CA TRP A 675 -2.88 -17.11 13.47
C TRP A 675 -1.58 -17.60 14.10
N THR A 676 -1.45 -18.91 14.36
CA THR A 676 -0.25 -19.47 15.01
C THR A 676 0.85 -19.86 14.02
N GLY A 677 0.54 -19.92 12.73
CA GLY A 677 1.48 -20.43 11.72
C GLY A 677 1.61 -21.95 11.71
N SER A 678 0.62 -22.69 12.20
CA SER A 678 0.56 -24.15 12.04
C SER A 678 0.16 -24.55 10.62
N ASP A 679 0.42 -25.81 10.28
CA ASP A 679 0.10 -26.33 8.95
C ASP A 679 -1.42 -26.36 8.73
N ALA A 680 -2.16 -26.90 9.71
CA ALA A 680 -3.61 -26.74 9.81
C ALA A 680 -3.98 -25.36 10.35
N ARG A 681 -5.07 -24.77 9.85
CA ARG A 681 -5.59 -23.47 10.29
C ARG A 681 -6.13 -23.54 11.72
N ASP A 682 -5.89 -22.46 12.47
CA ASP A 682 -6.62 -22.22 13.70
C ASP A 682 -8.04 -21.73 13.37
N LEU A 683 -8.92 -21.73 14.36
CA LEU A 683 -10.28 -21.24 14.26
C LEU A 683 -10.49 -20.11 15.26
N VAL A 684 -10.78 -18.90 14.79
CA VAL A 684 -11.03 -17.73 15.65
C VAL A 684 -12.51 -17.60 15.97
N SER A 685 -12.82 -17.28 17.24
CA SER A 685 -14.19 -16.99 17.67
C SER A 685 -14.71 -15.68 17.07
N PRO A 686 -16.05 -15.50 16.99
CA PRO A 686 -16.64 -14.29 16.40
C PRO A 686 -16.23 -12.97 17.08
N ASP A 687 -15.87 -13.03 18.36
CA ASP A 687 -15.47 -11.89 19.19
C ASP A 687 -13.94 -11.74 19.37
N ALA A 688 -13.15 -12.57 18.66
CA ALA A 688 -11.68 -12.65 18.73
C ALA A 688 -11.10 -12.96 20.12
N ARG A 689 -11.91 -13.52 21.04
CA ARG A 689 -11.50 -13.86 22.41
C ARG A 689 -10.94 -15.27 22.55
N GLU A 690 -11.20 -16.14 21.57
CA GLU A 690 -10.80 -17.55 21.63
C GLU A 690 -10.18 -17.98 20.29
N LEU A 691 -9.22 -18.90 20.41
CA LEU A 691 -8.71 -19.70 19.30
C LEU A 691 -8.96 -21.16 19.61
N ALA A 692 -9.40 -21.90 18.60
CA ALA A 692 -9.66 -23.32 18.66
C ALA A 692 -8.96 -24.06 17.51
N ARG A 693 -8.87 -25.38 17.63
CA ARG A 693 -8.42 -26.31 16.58
C ARG A 693 -9.38 -27.48 16.47
N PHE A 694 -9.51 -28.04 15.28
CA PHE A 694 -10.31 -29.24 15.05
C PHE A 694 -9.39 -30.48 15.12
N ASP A 695 -9.64 -31.38 16.07
CA ASP A 695 -8.82 -32.59 16.25
C ASP A 695 -9.22 -33.76 15.32
N GLY A 696 -10.15 -33.51 14.40
CA GLY A 696 -10.75 -34.51 13.52
C GLY A 696 -12.12 -34.99 13.99
N ALA A 697 -12.52 -34.69 15.24
CA ALA A 697 -13.83 -35.04 15.81
C ALA A 697 -14.52 -33.86 16.52
N LYS A 698 -13.78 -32.95 17.15
CA LYS A 698 -14.32 -31.81 17.91
C LYS A 698 -13.37 -30.61 17.91
N LEU A 699 -13.90 -29.46 18.33
CA LEU A 699 -13.07 -28.30 18.64
C LEU A 699 -12.38 -28.46 19.99
N THR A 700 -11.11 -28.08 20.03
CA THR A 700 -10.26 -28.03 21.23
C THR A 700 -9.61 -26.64 21.31
N PRO A 701 -9.36 -26.08 22.51
CA PRO A 701 -8.67 -24.81 22.63
C PRO A 701 -7.27 -24.85 21.99
N ALA A 702 -6.90 -23.82 21.23
CA ALA A 702 -5.56 -23.71 20.68
C ALA A 702 -4.53 -23.38 21.78
N SER A 703 -3.29 -23.85 21.61
CA SER A 703 -2.18 -23.56 22.53
C SER A 703 -1.56 -22.18 22.27
N ALA A 704 -2.37 -21.14 22.17
CA ALA A 704 -1.95 -19.77 21.91
C ALA A 704 -2.80 -18.78 22.72
N PRO A 705 -2.25 -17.60 23.09
CA PRO A 705 -3.04 -16.55 23.73
C PRO A 705 -4.20 -16.10 22.84
N ALA A 706 -5.26 -15.61 23.48
CA ALA A 706 -6.37 -14.97 22.80
C ALA A 706 -5.88 -13.84 21.88
N PRO A 707 -6.41 -13.73 20.64
CA PRO A 707 -6.02 -12.66 19.72
C PRO A 707 -6.28 -11.27 20.29
N SER A 708 -7.41 -11.08 20.97
CA SER A 708 -7.80 -9.81 21.57
C SER A 708 -8.07 -9.92 23.06
N ALA A 709 -7.61 -8.92 23.82
CA ALA A 709 -7.97 -8.72 25.23
C ALA A 709 -9.41 -8.20 25.42
N ALA A 710 -9.96 -7.50 24.42
CA ALA A 710 -11.31 -6.94 24.44
C ALA A 710 -12.15 -7.54 23.32
N ALA A 711 -13.42 -7.83 23.59
CA ALA A 711 -14.31 -8.39 22.57
C ALA A 711 -14.42 -7.44 21.37
N CYS A 712 -14.24 -7.99 20.16
CA CYS A 712 -14.45 -7.26 18.92
C CYS A 712 -15.02 -8.18 17.85
N ASN A 713 -15.99 -7.70 17.08
CA ASN A 713 -16.67 -8.49 16.06
C ASN A 713 -15.76 -8.68 14.84
N VAL A 714 -15.27 -9.89 14.61
CA VAL A 714 -14.40 -10.23 13.48
C VAL A 714 -15.13 -10.01 12.16
N ILE A 715 -14.51 -9.26 11.25
CA ILE A 715 -15.03 -8.90 9.92
C ILE A 715 -14.31 -9.73 8.85
N MET A 716 -12.99 -9.73 8.89
CA MET A 716 -12.14 -10.46 7.94
C MET A 716 -10.86 -10.95 8.63
N VAL A 717 -10.25 -11.96 8.00
CA VAL A 717 -8.91 -12.44 8.34
C VAL A 717 -8.07 -12.56 7.07
N GLY A 718 -6.80 -12.16 7.14
CA GLY A 718 -5.83 -12.28 6.05
C GLY A 718 -4.50 -11.59 6.35
N ASP A 719 -3.42 -12.01 5.71
CA ASP A 719 -2.10 -11.37 5.69
C ASP A 719 -2.17 -9.93 5.13
N LEU A 720 -2.03 -8.95 6.00
CA LEU A 720 -2.04 -7.52 5.69
C LEU A 720 -0.67 -6.88 5.97
N LEU A 721 -0.01 -7.29 7.04
CA LEU A 721 1.24 -6.72 7.56
C LEU A 721 2.02 -7.77 8.36
N GLY A 722 3.25 -7.46 8.74
CA GLY A 722 4.05 -8.44 9.48
C GLY A 722 4.45 -9.61 8.60
N ASP A 723 4.38 -10.84 9.12
CA ASP A 723 4.80 -12.04 8.40
C ASP A 723 3.63 -12.68 7.64
N TYR A 724 3.78 -13.93 7.22
CA TYR A 724 2.77 -14.66 6.43
C TYR A 724 1.49 -15.03 7.18
N ARG A 725 1.43 -14.77 8.50
CA ARG A 725 0.26 -15.08 9.33
C ARG A 725 -0.82 -14.04 9.10
N ASP A 726 -2.06 -14.45 9.33
CA ASP A 726 -3.19 -13.58 9.07
C ASP A 726 -3.38 -12.55 10.19
N GLU A 727 -3.62 -11.31 9.81
CA GLU A 727 -4.24 -10.33 10.69
C GLU A 727 -5.73 -10.63 10.87
N ILE A 728 -6.25 -10.30 12.05
CA ILE A 728 -7.69 -10.29 12.33
C ILE A 728 -8.16 -8.84 12.30
N VAL A 729 -9.06 -8.51 11.38
CA VAL A 729 -9.72 -7.21 11.30
C VAL A 729 -11.07 -7.32 11.98
N CYS A 730 -11.30 -6.51 13.00
CA CYS A 730 -12.53 -6.56 13.78
C CYS A 730 -13.11 -5.17 14.08
N SER A 731 -14.42 -5.11 14.32
CA SER A 731 -15.12 -3.89 14.74
C SER A 731 -15.44 -3.91 16.23
N ARG A 732 -15.26 -2.77 16.89
CA ARG A 732 -15.67 -2.58 18.29
C ARG A 732 -16.30 -1.20 18.51
N PRO A 733 -17.09 -1.01 19.58
CA PRO A 733 -17.53 0.32 19.98
C PRO A 733 -16.32 1.23 20.26
N GLY A 734 -16.33 2.42 19.67
CA GLY A 734 -15.41 3.52 19.96
C GLY A 734 -16.07 4.64 20.76
N GLU A 735 -15.39 5.77 20.86
CA GLU A 735 -15.93 6.97 21.54
C GLU A 735 -17.10 7.59 20.76
N GLY A 736 -18.10 8.11 21.47
CA GLY A 736 -19.23 8.82 20.88
C GLY A 736 -20.17 7.96 20.02
N GLY A 737 -20.14 6.64 20.19
CA GLY A 737 -21.01 5.71 19.45
C GLY A 737 -20.51 5.30 18.07
N ARG A 738 -19.34 5.81 17.64
CA ARG A 738 -18.69 5.39 16.38
C ARG A 738 -18.13 3.98 16.50
N ARG A 739 -18.08 3.24 15.38
CA ARG A 739 -17.49 1.90 15.32
C ARG A 739 -16.02 2.04 14.90
N GLN A 740 -15.12 1.58 15.76
CA GLN A 740 -13.70 1.50 15.43
C GLN A 740 -13.41 0.20 14.69
N ILE A 741 -12.51 0.27 13.72
CA ILE A 741 -11.92 -0.90 13.07
C ILE A 741 -10.51 -1.11 13.64
N VAL A 742 -10.25 -2.32 14.12
CA VAL A 742 -9.01 -2.71 14.78
C VAL A 742 -8.36 -3.80 13.97
N ILE A 743 -7.06 -3.66 13.71
CA ILE A 743 -6.24 -4.70 13.08
C ILE A 743 -5.38 -5.35 14.16
N LEU A 744 -5.54 -6.65 14.32
CA LEU A 744 -4.79 -7.47 15.26
C LEU A 744 -3.77 -8.31 14.50
N THR A 745 -2.52 -8.33 14.95
CA THR A 745 -1.43 -9.17 14.42
C THR A 745 -0.80 -9.99 15.54
N ASN A 746 -0.27 -11.16 15.21
CA ASN A 746 0.33 -12.05 16.20
C ASN A 746 1.74 -11.58 16.58
N ALA A 747 1.91 -11.12 17.83
CA ALA A 747 3.18 -10.62 18.35
C ALA A 747 4.13 -11.71 18.91
N THR A 748 4.08 -12.93 18.37
CA THR A 748 4.95 -14.06 18.76
C THR A 748 5.84 -14.53 17.61
N PRO A 749 7.05 -15.06 17.88
CA PRO A 749 7.92 -15.59 16.83
C PRO A 749 7.28 -16.71 16.01
N SER A 750 7.68 -16.82 14.74
CA SER A 750 7.16 -17.77 13.75
C SER A 750 8.27 -18.29 12.84
N ARG A 751 7.98 -19.33 12.05
CA ARG A 751 8.84 -19.79 10.94
C ARG A 751 8.86 -18.76 9.80
N LYS A 752 9.76 -18.94 8.83
CA LYS A 752 9.75 -18.18 7.56
C LYS A 752 8.79 -18.81 6.56
N GLU A 753 7.98 -17.98 5.92
CA GLU A 753 7.15 -18.36 4.78
C GLU A 753 6.87 -17.13 3.92
N ILE A 754 6.65 -17.33 2.62
CA ILE A 754 6.37 -16.23 1.68
C ILE A 754 5.00 -15.61 2.02
N THR A 755 4.97 -14.28 2.02
CA THR A 755 3.74 -13.49 2.19
C THR A 755 2.67 -13.88 1.16
N ARG A 756 1.40 -13.86 1.57
CA ARG A 756 0.27 -14.13 0.67
C ARG A 756 0.09 -13.02 -0.33
N THR A 757 0.55 -11.81 -0.01
CA THR A 757 0.45 -10.64 -0.89
C THR A 757 1.33 -10.73 -2.14
N ALA A 758 2.26 -11.69 -2.17
CA ALA A 758 3.01 -12.04 -3.37
C ALA A 758 2.14 -12.75 -4.42
N SER A 759 1.07 -13.42 -4.00
CA SER A 759 0.14 -14.08 -4.92
C SER A 759 -0.77 -13.08 -5.61
N ARG A 760 -0.94 -13.27 -6.92
CA ARG A 760 -1.94 -12.55 -7.71
C ARG A 760 -3.33 -12.80 -7.15
N GLU A 761 -3.69 -14.06 -6.93
CA GLU A 761 -5.02 -14.47 -6.46
C GLU A 761 -5.37 -13.84 -5.11
N TYR A 762 -4.41 -13.83 -4.17
CA TYR A 762 -4.62 -13.15 -2.89
C TYR A 762 -4.87 -11.65 -3.06
N ARG A 763 -4.12 -10.98 -3.95
CA ARG A 763 -4.33 -9.56 -4.23
C ARG A 763 -5.68 -9.29 -4.89
N LEU A 764 -6.15 -10.16 -5.78
CA LEU A 764 -7.49 -10.07 -6.37
C LEU A 764 -8.59 -10.24 -5.30
N TRP A 765 -8.41 -11.18 -4.37
CA TRP A 765 -9.31 -11.36 -3.23
C TRP A 765 -9.32 -10.13 -2.30
N LEU A 766 -8.15 -9.56 -2.00
CA LEU A 766 -8.02 -8.41 -1.09
C LEU A 766 -8.64 -7.14 -1.68
N ALA A 767 -8.64 -7.01 -3.00
CA ALA A 767 -9.15 -5.85 -3.74
C ALA A 767 -10.66 -5.63 -3.58
N ARG A 768 -11.42 -6.65 -3.19
CA ARG A 768 -12.89 -6.64 -3.23
C ARG A 768 -13.54 -6.08 -1.96
N ASN A 769 -14.76 -5.55 -2.10
CA ASN A 769 -15.63 -5.12 -0.99
C ASN A 769 -16.21 -6.31 -0.19
N LEU A 770 -15.31 -7.10 0.43
CA LEU A 770 -15.53 -8.18 1.41
C LEU A 770 -16.82 -9.00 1.21
N GLY A 771 -17.01 -9.53 0.00
CA GLY A 771 -18.06 -10.50 -0.31
C GLY A 771 -19.45 -10.03 0.11
N ALA A 772 -19.84 -8.79 -0.19
CA ALA A 772 -21.20 -8.28 0.00
C ALA A 772 -21.80 -8.42 1.43
N GLY A 773 -20.94 -8.44 2.46
CA GLY A 773 -21.34 -8.53 3.87
C GLY A 773 -21.14 -9.91 4.50
N TYR A 774 -20.69 -10.91 3.73
CA TYR A 774 -20.26 -12.21 4.26
C TYR A 774 -18.88 -12.10 4.94
N GLY A 775 -18.66 -12.94 5.95
CA GLY A 775 -17.36 -13.01 6.62
C GLY A 775 -16.28 -13.42 5.62
N SER A 776 -15.22 -12.63 5.50
CA SER A 776 -14.18 -12.84 4.50
C SER A 776 -12.97 -13.55 5.10
N TYR A 777 -12.47 -14.56 4.40
CA TYR A 777 -11.22 -15.25 4.69
C TYR A 777 -10.55 -15.64 3.35
N PHE A 778 -9.25 -15.88 3.39
CA PHE A 778 -8.50 -16.46 2.29
C PHE A 778 -7.79 -17.71 2.78
N GLU A 779 -7.80 -18.78 1.98
CA GLU A 779 -7.03 -19.98 2.29
C GLU A 779 -5.85 -20.04 1.33
N TRP A 780 -4.64 -19.92 1.86
CA TRP A 780 -3.44 -20.01 1.05
C TRP A 780 -3.19 -21.43 0.55
N GLN A 781 -2.85 -21.54 -0.73
CA GLN A 781 -2.40 -22.77 -1.37
C GLN A 781 -1.04 -22.50 -2.01
N PRO A 782 0.03 -23.19 -1.58
CA PRO A 782 1.26 -23.18 -2.34
C PRO A 782 1.01 -23.81 -3.72
N GLU A 783 1.39 -23.11 -4.78
CA GLU A 783 1.37 -23.60 -6.18
C GLU A 783 2.27 -24.83 -6.39
#